data_AF-A0A1L9SDD9-F1
#
_entry.id   AF-A0A1L9SDD9-F1
#
_cell.length_a   1.000
_cell.length_b   1.000
_cell.length_c   1.000
_cell.angle_alpha   90.00
_cell.angle_beta   90.00
_cell.angle_gamma   90.00
#
_symmetry.space_group_name_H-M   'P 1'
#
loop_
_entity.id
_entity.type
_entity.pdbx_description
1 polymer ?
#
loop_
_entity_poly.entity_id
_entity_poly.type
_entity_poly.pdbx_seq_one_letter_code
_entity_poly.pdbx_strand_id
1 'polypeptide(L)'
;MIKVAIVGLKRVGVNTRGLKLDEVKRNVSLVEDAHVCHVPRLSGGGQIDDESPLWNKTEEESLLQPGKEEVTATRIIPCGMERDPKQSSNLLVAEAKRSGEASGEAQLLAYMRMVLIARRKERRENTTVYGLLTDSHTITFFCLQSGRRYTKKVLLWGQGERQQDEIVSLRAKVMREAALTSPKSSEATEDTSDLRMEGMDTRDSPPASAGILFISTSSHDQKILSNSLVRLRIYTVLIMSAYSDLPNKTPGLSYWQRTTRGFPSLHANRDDSVPSTAKYVIIGSGLSGALTAFELLEAGVPGDEVVILEAREAASGATSRNAGHVRPDAFRGFPAYSRIHGEEQALKVIANERLVLERVDEFVQRQNVPCDFHLTTTFDVCMSEEFAENAADSLRAYAAAGGDVSHIVQYTDGEIVETKTKVKGAVGAYEWPAASIHPAKLTQFLLQSVVDRKVRLFTFCPATEISKRMDTNIFLQQWDIHTPRGTITAEKIIHCTNAHAGALLSMVKKHILPNRAQAHSLIPTPSFSATNKLTSTLSLRYGLYHFYSLIQRQEGDGTLILGASRVNPTLSPETIASRLSSDDSTFNQEILDDALRSFQEIFPQYGLDTAMHGEGLDHVWTGIIAMTPDSVPFIGAIDSLPGQYICAGFNGHGTLFYSISPLFVLLLSGRNGSHLHLRPWSCQAGPRSGMEFYRPPRVFSADCPETGEVK
;
A
#
# COMPACT_ATOMS: atom_id res chain seq x y z
N MET A 1 -9.60 13.06 40.17
CA MET A 1 -8.57 12.23 39.49
C MET A 1 -8.33 10.86 40.14
N ILE A 2 -8.07 10.74 41.45
CA ILE A 2 -7.70 9.45 42.10
C ILE A 2 -8.74 8.33 41.94
N LYS A 3 -10.04 8.64 42.06
CA LYS A 3 -11.13 7.67 41.79
C LYS A 3 -11.15 7.23 40.32
N VAL A 4 -10.84 8.13 39.38
CA VAL A 4 -10.75 7.83 37.93
C VAL A 4 -9.54 6.93 37.66
N ALA A 5 -8.40 7.16 38.33
CA ALA A 5 -7.21 6.31 38.23
C ALA A 5 -7.44 4.91 38.80
N ILE A 6 -8.06 4.78 39.98
CA ILE A 6 -8.39 3.47 40.58
C ILE A 6 -9.41 2.71 39.72
N VAL A 7 -10.41 3.41 39.16
CA VAL A 7 -11.40 2.83 38.24
C VAL A 7 -10.74 2.40 36.92
N GLY A 8 -9.82 3.19 36.38
CA GLY A 8 -9.01 2.83 35.22
C GLY A 8 -8.14 1.59 35.45
N LEU A 9 -7.51 1.49 36.63
CA LEU A 9 -6.65 0.35 37.03
C LEU A 9 -7.44 -0.95 37.24
N LYS A 10 -8.63 -0.87 37.86
CA LYS A 10 -9.55 -2.02 37.95
C LYS A 10 -10.03 -2.49 36.58
N ARG A 11 -10.27 -1.56 35.64
CA ARG A 11 -10.65 -1.88 34.26
C ARG A 11 -9.55 -2.59 33.46
N VAL A 12 -8.30 -2.53 33.90
CA VAL A 12 -7.13 -3.14 33.23
C VAL A 12 -6.47 -4.26 34.05
N GLY A 13 -7.19 -4.84 35.02
CA GLY A 13 -6.76 -6.06 35.73
C GLY A 13 -5.74 -5.85 36.85
N VAL A 14 -5.42 -4.61 37.24
CA VAL A 14 -4.50 -4.36 38.36
C VAL A 14 -5.25 -4.57 39.68
N ASN A 15 -4.77 -5.50 40.52
CA ASN A 15 -5.37 -5.74 41.84
C ASN A 15 -5.11 -4.54 42.77
N THR A 16 -6.16 -3.75 43.01
CA THR A 16 -6.07 -2.57 43.87
C THR A 16 -6.38 -2.86 45.34
N ARG A 17 -6.60 -4.12 45.76
CA ARG A 17 -6.83 -4.46 47.17
C ARG A 17 -5.56 -4.17 47.97
N GLY A 18 -5.66 -3.25 48.94
CA GLY A 18 -4.55 -2.86 49.82
C GLY A 18 -3.82 -1.57 49.44
N LEU A 19 -4.16 -0.91 48.33
CA LEU A 19 -3.72 0.47 48.07
C LEU A 19 -4.49 1.41 49.00
N LYS A 20 -3.83 1.90 50.06
CA LYS A 20 -4.44 2.86 50.99
C LYS A 20 -4.61 4.19 50.26
N LEU A 21 -5.80 4.78 50.35
CA LEU A 21 -6.13 6.06 49.72
C LEU A 21 -5.12 7.16 50.07
N ASP A 22 -4.59 7.12 51.29
CA ASP A 22 -3.58 8.06 51.80
C ASP A 22 -2.19 7.88 51.15
N GLU A 23 -1.87 6.68 50.66
CA GLU A 23 -0.63 6.36 49.96
C GLU A 23 -0.68 6.88 48.51
N VAL A 24 -1.86 6.88 47.89
CA VAL A 24 -2.09 7.45 46.56
C VAL A 24 -2.22 8.98 46.62
N LYS A 25 -2.90 9.52 47.65
CA LYS A 25 -2.98 10.97 47.91
C LYS A 25 -1.59 11.61 48.09
N ARG A 26 -0.69 10.93 48.82
CA ARG A 26 0.71 11.38 49.02
C ARG A 26 1.55 11.50 47.74
N ASN A 27 1.24 10.72 46.70
CA ASN A 27 2.04 10.70 45.46
C ASN A 27 1.50 11.64 44.38
N VAL A 28 0.22 12.00 44.43
CA VAL A 28 -0.40 12.93 43.47
C VAL A 28 -0.16 14.39 43.87
N SER A 29 -0.16 14.72 45.18
CA SER A 29 0.10 16.10 45.64
C SER A 29 1.57 16.56 45.49
N LEU A 30 2.50 15.66 45.17
CA LEU A 30 3.92 15.99 44.96
C LEU A 30 4.22 16.52 43.55
N VAL A 31 3.23 16.52 42.64
CA VAL A 31 3.42 16.81 41.21
C VAL A 31 2.78 18.14 40.78
N GLU A 32 1.83 18.68 41.55
CA GLU A 32 1.14 19.94 41.22
C GLU A 32 1.95 21.21 41.58
N ASP A 33 3.02 21.11 42.39
CA ASP A 33 3.83 22.26 42.86
C ASP A 33 5.04 22.62 41.96
N ALA A 34 5.13 22.12 40.72
CA ALA A 34 6.21 22.47 39.80
C ALA A 34 5.92 23.80 39.06
N HIS A 35 6.44 24.92 39.57
CA HIS A 35 6.42 26.20 38.87
C HIS A 35 7.49 26.28 37.76
N VAL A 36 7.06 26.71 36.58
CA VAL A 36 7.88 26.96 35.37
C VAL A 36 8.90 28.07 35.64
N CYS A 37 10.20 27.76 35.53
CA CYS A 37 11.28 28.74 35.49
C CYS A 37 11.87 28.86 34.08
N HIS A 38 11.74 30.05 33.47
CA HIS A 38 12.49 30.45 32.28
C HIS A 38 13.92 30.83 32.64
N VAL A 39 14.95 30.31 31.96
CA VAL A 39 16.32 30.90 31.98
C VAL A 39 17.16 30.51 30.73
N PRO A 40 18.28 31.20 30.42
CA PRO A 40 18.60 31.73 29.09
C PRO A 40 19.82 31.04 28.45
N ARG A 41 20.18 31.47 27.22
CA ARG A 41 21.41 31.05 26.53
C ARG A 41 22.67 31.44 27.32
N LEU A 42 23.67 30.54 27.42
CA LEU A 42 25.04 30.73 26.85
C LEU A 42 26.05 29.59 27.21
N SER A 43 26.96 29.41 26.25
CA SER A 43 28.34 28.85 26.23
C SER A 43 29.04 28.26 27.46
N GLY A 44 29.80 27.17 27.24
CA GLY A 44 30.95 26.78 28.06
C GLY A 44 31.28 25.28 27.96
N GLY A 45 32.52 24.94 27.60
CA GLY A 45 32.99 23.56 27.44
C GLY A 45 33.28 22.82 28.74
N GLY A 46 33.25 21.49 28.67
CA GLY A 46 33.66 20.55 29.72
C GLY A 46 33.35 19.11 29.31
N GLN A 47 34.39 18.28 29.28
CA GLN A 47 34.40 16.88 28.86
C GLN A 47 34.27 15.98 30.10
N ILE A 48 33.29 15.05 30.16
CA ILE A 48 33.25 13.92 31.11
C ILE A 48 32.60 12.71 30.43
N ASP A 49 33.19 11.54 30.73
CA ASP A 49 33.12 10.25 30.07
C ASP A 49 31.77 9.51 30.05
N ASP A 50 31.75 8.57 29.11
CA ASP A 50 30.66 7.85 28.47
C ASP A 50 30.39 6.49 29.13
N GLU A 51 29.15 6.23 29.58
CA GLU A 51 28.56 4.88 29.67
C GLU A 51 27.02 4.94 29.51
N SER A 52 26.54 5.15 28.27
CA SER A 52 25.33 4.55 27.66
C SER A 52 24.91 5.35 26.42
N PRO A 53 25.05 4.85 25.19
CA PRO A 53 25.07 5.67 23.97
C PRO A 53 23.68 6.15 23.47
N LEU A 54 22.61 6.06 24.28
CA LEU A 54 21.24 6.37 23.83
C LEU A 54 20.71 7.74 24.24
N TRP A 55 21.32 8.42 25.22
CA TRP A 55 20.74 9.61 25.85
C TRP A 55 21.79 10.70 26.05
N ASN A 56 21.93 11.61 25.09
CA ASN A 56 22.75 12.81 25.28
C ASN A 56 21.88 13.96 25.82
N LYS A 57 22.32 14.48 26.97
CA LYS A 57 21.79 15.57 27.84
C LYS A 57 20.76 15.16 28.91
N THR A 58 21.24 15.21 30.15
CA THR A 58 20.50 15.05 31.42
C THR A 58 19.85 16.38 31.81
N GLU A 59 18.53 16.44 31.90
CA GLU A 59 17.83 17.43 32.73
C GLU A 59 17.37 16.71 34.01
N GLU A 60 17.90 17.11 35.17
CA GLU A 60 17.59 16.52 36.47
C GLU A 60 16.59 17.41 37.23
N GLU A 61 15.40 16.91 37.54
CA GLU A 61 14.45 17.57 38.45
C GLU A 61 14.16 16.70 39.68
N SER A 62 14.27 17.30 40.88
CA SER A 62 13.97 16.67 42.17
C SER A 62 12.64 17.18 42.75
N LEU A 63 11.74 16.29 43.18
CA LEU A 63 10.42 16.63 43.72
C LEU A 63 10.50 16.92 45.25
N LEU A 64 9.96 18.07 45.70
CA LEU A 64 9.89 18.55 47.11
C LEU A 64 8.45 18.52 47.70
N GLN A 65 8.32 18.80 49.01
CA GLN A 65 7.26 18.42 50.01
C GLN A 65 5.97 19.32 50.10
N PRO A 66 4.88 18.90 50.80
CA PRO A 66 3.47 19.06 50.35
C PRO A 66 2.60 20.16 51.02
N GLY A 67 1.54 20.61 50.31
CA GLY A 67 0.38 21.38 50.79
C GLY A 67 -0.98 20.87 50.22
N LYS A 68 -2.12 21.13 50.91
CA LYS A 68 -3.45 20.48 50.73
C LYS A 68 -4.47 21.34 49.96
N GLU A 69 -5.39 20.73 49.19
CA GLU A 69 -6.86 20.67 49.45
C GLU A 69 -7.72 20.01 48.32
N GLU A 70 -8.91 19.51 48.69
CA GLU A 70 -9.84 18.62 47.96
C GLU A 70 -11.02 19.34 47.28
N VAL A 71 -11.56 18.82 46.15
CA VAL A 71 -13.01 18.93 45.80
C VAL A 71 -13.54 17.68 45.04
N THR A 72 -14.84 17.42 45.27
CA THR A 72 -15.70 16.24 45.17
C THR A 72 -16.30 15.92 43.78
N ALA A 73 -16.86 14.70 43.66
CA ALA A 73 -17.34 14.06 42.41
C ALA A 73 -18.83 13.64 42.47
N THR A 74 -19.45 13.42 41.30
CA THR A 74 -20.74 12.73 41.15
C THR A 74 -20.64 11.51 40.19
N ARG A 75 -21.48 10.49 40.45
CA ARG A 75 -21.41 9.03 40.15
C ARG A 75 -21.66 8.54 38.70
N ILE A 76 -21.13 7.35 38.37
CA ILE A 76 -21.55 6.41 37.29
C ILE A 76 -21.63 4.96 37.84
N ILE A 77 -22.56 4.15 37.29
CA ILE A 77 -22.96 2.75 37.58
C ILE A 77 -21.98 1.72 36.93
N PRO A 78 -21.80 0.47 37.47
CA PRO A 78 -20.72 -0.44 37.08
C PRO A 78 -21.12 -1.49 36.02
N CYS A 79 -20.13 -1.98 35.25
CA CYS A 79 -20.20 -3.25 34.54
C CYS A 79 -18.93 -4.06 34.88
N GLY A 80 -19.11 -5.29 35.35
CA GLY A 80 -18.08 -6.10 36.00
C GLY A 80 -17.49 -7.17 35.09
N MET A 81 -16.17 -7.34 35.19
CA MET A 81 -15.41 -8.59 34.99
C MET A 81 -14.06 -8.38 35.71
N GLU A 82 -13.72 -9.23 36.69
CA GLU A 82 -12.39 -9.24 37.33
C GLU A 82 -11.37 -9.89 36.37
N ARG A 83 -10.25 -9.20 36.06
CA ARG A 83 -9.13 -9.73 35.24
C ARG A 83 -7.84 -9.83 36.08
N ASP A 84 -7.01 -10.83 35.75
CA ASP A 84 -5.81 -11.28 36.48
C ASP A 84 -4.63 -10.25 36.49
N PRO A 85 -4.06 -9.90 37.66
CA PRO A 85 -2.93 -8.96 37.80
C PRO A 85 -1.60 -9.39 37.17
N LYS A 86 -1.48 -10.61 36.62
CA LYS A 86 -0.24 -11.06 35.94
C LYS A 86 0.02 -10.38 34.58
N GLN A 87 -0.93 -9.64 34.01
CA GLN A 87 -0.91 -9.08 32.64
C GLN A 87 -0.45 -7.59 32.54
N SER A 88 0.70 -7.19 33.10
CA SER A 88 1.15 -5.78 33.02
C SER A 88 2.18 -5.54 31.90
N SER A 89 1.95 -4.52 31.06
CA SER A 89 2.87 -4.03 30.01
C SER A 89 3.95 -3.09 30.56
N ASN A 90 5.13 -3.05 29.91
CA ASN A 90 6.19 -2.08 30.19
C ASN A 90 6.08 -0.79 29.35
N LEU A 91 5.08 -0.69 28.45
CA LEU A 91 4.85 0.47 27.61
C LEU A 91 3.50 1.12 27.93
N LEU A 92 3.56 2.41 28.26
CA LEU A 92 2.40 3.28 28.48
C LEU A 92 2.34 4.36 27.40
N VAL A 93 1.16 4.57 26.82
CA VAL A 93 0.92 5.65 25.86
C VAL A 93 -0.20 6.54 26.39
N ALA A 94 0.08 7.84 26.48
CA ALA A 94 -0.87 8.89 26.85
C ALA A 94 -0.87 9.98 25.78
N GLU A 95 -2.04 10.57 25.52
CA GLU A 95 -2.18 11.73 24.65
C GLU A 95 -2.39 12.99 25.49
N ALA A 96 -1.69 14.07 25.17
CA ALA A 96 -1.83 15.34 25.87
C ALA A 96 -3.08 16.08 25.38
N LYS A 97 -3.81 16.69 26.31
CA LYS A 97 -4.99 17.49 25.99
C LYS A 97 -4.55 18.90 25.64
N ARG A 98 -4.62 19.26 24.35
CA ARG A 98 -4.35 20.59 23.74
C ARG A 98 -2.97 21.21 24.05
N SER A 99 -2.41 21.90 23.05
CA SER A 99 -1.17 22.67 23.21
C SER A 99 -1.36 23.78 24.26
N GLY A 100 -0.52 23.80 25.30
CA GLY A 100 -0.51 24.83 26.33
C GLY A 100 -1.20 24.50 27.66
N GLU A 101 -1.82 23.31 27.82
CA GLU A 101 -2.34 22.86 29.12
C GLU A 101 -1.34 21.94 29.85
N ALA A 102 -0.92 22.33 31.05
CA ALA A 102 -0.06 21.52 31.91
C ALA A 102 -0.87 20.37 32.56
N SER A 103 -1.01 19.22 31.90
CA SER A 103 -1.54 18.03 32.60
C SER A 103 -1.15 16.64 32.04
N GLY A 104 -0.67 16.52 30.81
CA GLY A 104 -0.39 15.21 30.19
C GLY A 104 0.86 14.49 30.74
N GLU A 105 1.94 15.23 30.95
CA GLU A 105 3.23 14.70 31.41
C GLU A 105 3.18 14.19 32.86
N ALA A 106 2.66 15.02 33.77
CA ALA A 106 2.44 14.66 35.18
C ALA A 106 1.60 13.38 35.31
N GLN A 107 0.55 13.28 34.49
CA GLN A 107 -0.34 12.13 34.47
C GLN A 107 0.34 10.85 33.95
N LEU A 108 1.09 10.95 32.85
CA LEU A 108 1.85 9.82 32.31
C LEU A 108 2.91 9.34 33.31
N LEU A 109 3.66 10.25 33.93
CA LEU A 109 4.66 9.93 34.94
C LEU A 109 4.04 9.26 36.18
N ALA A 110 2.87 9.73 36.62
CA ALA A 110 2.12 9.09 37.70
C ALA A 110 1.76 7.64 37.34
N TYR A 111 1.28 7.38 36.12
CA TYR A 111 0.99 6.01 35.67
C TYR A 111 2.24 5.14 35.59
N MET A 112 3.33 5.65 35.00
CA MET A 112 4.60 4.94 34.94
C MET A 112 5.11 4.57 36.34
N ARG A 113 5.00 5.49 37.29
CA ARG A 113 5.40 5.27 38.68
C ARG A 113 4.53 4.23 39.39
N MET A 114 3.22 4.25 39.16
CA MET A 114 2.30 3.28 39.73
C MET A 114 2.59 1.85 39.24
N VAL A 115 2.88 1.68 37.96
CA VAL A 115 3.30 0.39 37.39
C VAL A 115 4.58 -0.11 38.07
N LEU A 116 5.56 0.77 38.25
CA LEU A 116 6.83 0.44 38.90
C LEU A 116 6.63 0.06 40.39
N ILE A 117 5.76 0.77 41.12
CA ILE A 117 5.42 0.45 42.52
C ILE A 117 4.69 -0.89 42.63
N ALA A 118 3.70 -1.14 41.76
CA ALA A 118 2.96 -2.40 41.75
C ALA A 118 3.91 -3.59 41.53
N ARG A 119 4.87 -3.45 40.61
CA ARG A 119 5.85 -4.50 40.33
C ARG A 119 6.87 -4.74 41.43
N ARG A 120 7.28 -3.68 42.14
CA ARG A 120 8.08 -3.82 43.35
C ARG A 120 7.36 -4.62 44.43
N LYS A 121 6.07 -4.39 44.63
CA LYS A 121 5.26 -5.17 45.58
C LYS A 121 5.21 -6.65 45.19
N GLU A 122 5.22 -6.96 43.90
CA GLU A 122 5.28 -8.32 43.35
C GLU A 122 6.70 -8.91 43.24
N ARG A 123 7.73 -8.28 43.86
CA ARG A 123 9.14 -8.70 43.82
C ARG A 123 9.72 -8.94 42.42
N ARG A 124 9.22 -8.21 41.41
CA ARG A 124 9.76 -8.23 40.04
C ARG A 124 10.90 -7.22 39.94
N GLU A 125 12.13 -7.68 40.17
CA GLU A 125 13.30 -6.80 40.19
C GLU A 125 13.69 -6.34 38.77
N ASN A 126 14.05 -5.05 38.66
CA ASN A 126 14.47 -4.34 37.44
C ASN A 126 13.56 -4.42 36.21
N THR A 127 12.50 -3.60 36.18
CA THR A 127 11.82 -3.30 34.90
C THR A 127 11.77 -1.80 34.64
N THR A 128 12.40 -1.40 33.54
CA THR A 128 12.26 -0.06 32.96
C THR A 128 10.85 0.08 32.42
N VAL A 129 10.18 1.18 32.75
CA VAL A 129 8.87 1.52 32.20
C VAL A 129 9.06 2.62 31.17
N TYR A 130 8.51 2.41 29.98
CA TYR A 130 8.55 3.37 28.89
C TYR A 130 7.22 4.09 28.75
N GLY A 131 7.28 5.39 28.48
CA GLY A 131 6.13 6.25 28.27
C GLY A 131 6.19 6.94 26.91
N LEU A 132 5.05 7.19 26.29
CA LEU A 132 4.93 8.05 25.12
C LEU A 132 3.84 9.08 25.39
N LEU A 133 4.17 10.36 25.25
CA LEU A 133 3.23 11.48 25.27
C LEU A 133 3.20 12.13 23.89
N THR A 134 2.03 12.40 23.34
CA THR A 134 1.93 13.17 22.08
C THR A 134 0.66 14.01 21.99
N ASP A 135 0.72 15.08 21.21
CA ASP A 135 -0.41 15.91 20.76
C ASP A 135 -0.55 15.91 19.22
N SER A 136 0.02 14.89 18.56
CA SER A 136 0.17 14.75 17.10
C SER A 136 1.24 15.65 16.44
N HIS A 137 1.76 16.68 17.12
CA HIS A 137 2.86 17.50 16.61
C HIS A 137 4.15 17.32 17.41
N THR A 138 4.05 17.18 18.72
CA THR A 138 5.14 16.90 19.64
C THR A 138 5.05 15.45 20.09
N ILE A 139 6.17 14.74 20.08
CA ILE A 139 6.27 13.37 20.56
C ILE A 139 7.36 13.33 21.64
N THR A 140 6.93 13.06 22.87
CA THR A 140 7.82 12.96 24.03
C THR A 140 7.91 11.52 24.49
N PHE A 141 9.10 10.93 24.39
CA PHE A 141 9.42 9.60 24.90
C PHE A 141 9.91 9.71 26.33
N PHE A 142 9.40 8.86 27.23
CA PHE A 142 9.82 8.78 28.63
C PHE A 142 10.42 7.40 28.92
N CYS A 143 11.43 7.38 29.77
CA CYS A 143 12.03 6.16 30.31
C CYS A 143 12.18 6.31 31.82
N LEU A 144 11.46 5.50 32.59
CA LEU A 144 11.51 5.50 34.05
C LEU A 144 12.18 4.21 34.54
N GLN A 145 13.37 4.36 35.10
CA GLN A 145 14.13 3.28 35.71
C GLN A 145 13.87 3.21 37.23
N SER A 146 14.30 2.12 37.88
CA SER A 146 14.05 1.85 39.30
C SER A 146 14.51 3.00 40.23
N GLY A 147 15.48 3.81 39.83
CA GLY A 147 16.08 4.88 40.64
C GLY A 147 15.38 6.25 40.63
N ARG A 148 14.06 6.35 40.81
CA ARG A 148 13.27 7.62 40.99
C ARG A 148 13.44 8.74 39.95
N ARG A 149 14.40 8.67 39.03
CA ARG A 149 14.67 9.60 37.94
C ARG A 149 14.08 9.02 36.64
N TYR A 150 13.45 9.89 35.85
CA TYR A 150 13.02 9.57 34.50
C TYR A 150 13.88 10.37 33.51
N THR A 151 14.09 9.83 32.32
CA THR A 151 14.61 10.60 31.19
C THR A 151 13.48 10.84 30.20
N LYS A 152 13.50 12.01 29.55
CA LYS A 152 12.58 12.31 28.44
C LYS A 152 13.32 12.77 27.20
N LYS A 153 12.75 12.48 26.03
CA LYS A 153 13.22 12.97 24.74
C LYS A 153 12.05 13.49 23.93
N VAL A 154 12.08 14.78 23.61
CA VAL A 154 11.05 15.48 22.84
C VAL A 154 11.51 15.56 21.38
N LEU A 155 10.64 15.15 20.46
CA LEU A 155 10.86 15.26 19.02
C LEU A 155 9.63 15.92 18.39
N LEU A 156 9.85 16.73 17.35
CA LEU A 156 8.78 17.45 16.66
C LEU A 156 8.49 16.79 15.32
N TRP A 157 7.24 16.40 15.13
CA TRP A 157 6.76 15.85 13.88
C TRP A 157 6.61 16.96 12.83
N GLY A 158 7.38 16.86 11.74
CA GLY A 158 7.33 17.82 10.62
C GLY A 158 8.49 18.83 10.57
N GLN A 159 9.44 18.79 11.52
CA GLN A 159 10.65 19.64 11.51
C GLN A 159 11.84 18.93 10.83
N GLY A 160 11.64 18.48 9.59
CA GLY A 160 12.65 17.85 8.73
C GLY A 160 12.77 16.32 8.83
N GLU A 161 13.24 15.70 7.75
CA GLU A 161 13.32 14.22 7.58
C GLU A 161 14.12 13.53 8.69
N ARG A 162 15.22 14.14 9.14
CA ARG A 162 16.10 13.56 10.17
C ARG A 162 15.40 13.35 11.51
N GLN A 163 14.49 14.26 11.91
CA GLN A 163 13.71 14.08 13.15
C GLN A 163 12.61 13.04 12.98
N GLN A 164 12.01 12.93 11.79
CA GLN A 164 10.99 11.92 11.51
C GLN A 164 11.58 10.51 11.52
N ASP A 165 12.74 10.31 10.90
CA ASP A 165 13.48 9.04 10.97
C ASP A 165 13.89 8.69 12.40
N GLU A 166 14.29 9.70 13.18
CA GLU A 166 14.62 9.54 14.59
C GLU A 166 13.40 9.15 15.43
N ILE A 167 12.23 9.75 15.17
CA ILE A 167 10.95 9.37 15.81
C ILE A 167 10.62 7.91 15.49
N VAL A 168 10.68 7.51 14.22
CA VAL A 168 10.37 6.15 13.77
C VAL A 168 11.34 5.13 14.38
N SER A 169 12.63 5.45 14.37
CA SER A 169 13.70 4.61 14.92
C SER A 169 13.58 4.47 16.44
N LEU A 170 13.39 5.57 17.16
CA LEU A 170 13.27 5.57 18.62
C LEU A 170 12.00 4.87 19.07
N ARG A 171 10.89 5.04 18.34
CA ARG A 171 9.64 4.30 18.56
C ARG A 171 9.85 2.78 18.44
N ALA A 172 10.49 2.33 17.37
CA ALA A 172 10.75 0.90 17.16
C ALA A 172 11.66 0.31 18.27
N LYS A 173 12.68 1.07 18.69
CA LYS A 173 13.58 0.68 19.79
C LYS A 173 12.84 0.59 21.12
N VAL A 174 12.07 1.62 21.50
CA VAL A 174 11.31 1.65 22.76
C VAL A 174 10.28 0.51 22.82
N MET A 175 9.58 0.24 21.72
CA MET A 175 8.63 -0.89 21.66
C MET A 175 9.33 -2.24 21.84
N ARG A 176 10.48 -2.43 21.19
CA ARG A 176 11.28 -3.65 21.31
C ARG A 176 11.79 -3.85 22.73
N GLU A 177 12.39 -2.82 23.32
CA GLU A 177 12.92 -2.89 24.70
C GLU A 177 11.81 -3.10 25.73
N ALA A 178 10.68 -2.44 25.57
CA ALA A 178 9.51 -2.67 26.42
C ALA A 178 8.99 -4.11 26.31
N ALA A 179 8.97 -4.68 25.10
CA ALA A 179 8.58 -6.07 24.89
C ALA A 179 9.58 -7.06 25.52
N LEU A 180 10.88 -6.87 25.30
CA LEU A 180 11.93 -7.73 25.85
C LEU A 180 11.98 -7.71 27.38
N THR A 181 11.70 -6.57 27.99
CA THR A 181 11.69 -6.41 29.44
C THR A 181 10.35 -6.79 30.08
N SER A 182 9.33 -7.16 29.29
CA SER A 182 8.04 -7.61 29.79
C SER A 182 8.09 -9.11 30.14
N PRO A 183 7.70 -9.55 31.35
CA PRO A 183 7.67 -10.97 31.69
C PRO A 183 6.59 -11.71 30.88
N LYS A 184 6.94 -12.90 30.36
CA LYS A 184 6.24 -13.84 29.43
C LYS A 184 4.73 -13.66 29.20
N SER A 185 4.34 -13.85 27.92
CA SER A 185 2.99 -13.84 27.33
C SER A 185 2.04 -14.94 27.86
N SER A 186 0.74 -14.65 27.83
CA SER A 186 -0.37 -15.59 28.10
C SER A 186 -0.44 -16.73 27.08
N GLU A 187 -0.61 -17.97 27.56
CA GLU A 187 -1.29 -19.02 26.79
C GLU A 187 -2.77 -18.63 26.66
N ALA A 188 -3.30 -18.61 25.44
CA ALA A 188 -4.72 -18.49 25.22
C ALA A 188 -5.35 -19.85 25.58
N THR A 189 -6.25 -19.87 26.57
CA THR A 189 -7.10 -21.05 26.79
C THR A 189 -8.08 -21.13 25.62
N GLU A 190 -7.77 -22.01 24.68
CA GLU A 190 -8.73 -22.62 23.76
C GLU A 190 -9.81 -23.34 24.59
N ASP A 191 -11.05 -22.86 24.53
CA ASP A 191 -12.21 -23.72 24.73
C ASP A 191 -12.79 -24.03 23.35
N THR A 192 -12.02 -24.82 22.60
CA THR A 192 -12.48 -25.52 21.39
C THR A 192 -12.73 -26.97 21.80
N SER A 193 -13.83 -27.19 22.52
CA SER A 193 -14.38 -28.51 22.79
C SER A 193 -15.70 -28.71 22.04
N ASP A 194 -15.66 -28.51 20.72
CA ASP A 194 -16.48 -29.27 19.76
C ASP A 194 -15.93 -29.05 18.35
N LEU A 195 -15.73 -30.16 17.60
CA LEU A 195 -15.12 -30.26 16.26
C LEU A 195 -13.57 -30.35 16.23
N ARG A 196 -13.04 -31.49 16.70
CA ARG A 196 -11.76 -32.02 16.19
C ARG A 196 -12.01 -32.77 14.88
N MET A 197 -11.33 -32.36 13.82
CA MET A 197 -10.92 -33.21 12.69
C MET A 197 -9.42 -33.01 12.51
N GLU A 198 -8.70 -34.11 12.34
CA GLU A 198 -7.29 -34.31 12.64
C GLU A 198 -6.30 -33.73 11.61
N GLY A 199 -5.10 -33.38 12.10
CA GLY A 199 -3.85 -33.51 11.34
C GLY A 199 -3.17 -32.22 10.85
N MET A 200 -2.37 -31.56 11.71
CA MET A 200 -1.26 -30.71 11.25
C MET A 200 -0.16 -30.60 12.33
N ASP A 201 1.07 -30.92 11.94
CA ASP A 201 2.30 -30.97 12.77
C ASP A 201 2.74 -29.56 13.20
N THR A 202 2.94 -29.34 14.50
CA THR A 202 3.23 -28.04 15.11
C THR A 202 4.74 -27.79 15.24
N ARG A 203 5.38 -27.42 14.14
CA ARG A 203 6.74 -26.84 14.16
C ARG A 203 6.84 -25.73 13.12
N ASP A 204 6.33 -24.53 13.47
CA ASP A 204 6.78 -23.21 12.97
C ASP A 204 5.78 -22.09 13.34
N SER A 205 5.66 -21.79 14.65
CA SER A 205 4.91 -20.61 15.13
C SER A 205 5.87 -19.52 15.63
N PRO A 206 5.76 -18.26 15.18
CA PRO A 206 6.60 -17.15 15.67
C PRO A 206 6.23 -16.76 17.12
N PRO A 207 7.16 -16.13 17.89
CA PRO A 207 6.95 -15.86 19.32
C PRO A 207 5.84 -14.81 19.58
N ALA A 208 5.05 -15.07 20.63
CA ALA A 208 3.84 -14.35 21.02
C ALA A 208 4.04 -12.85 21.36
N SER A 209 3.02 -12.04 21.06
CA SER A 209 2.97 -10.58 21.15
C SER A 209 3.05 -10.02 22.59
N ALA A 210 3.85 -8.96 22.81
CA ALA A 210 3.85 -8.17 24.04
C ALA A 210 2.64 -7.20 24.10
N GLY A 211 1.91 -7.18 25.22
CA GLY A 211 0.77 -6.27 25.43
C GLY A 211 1.19 -4.80 25.54
N ILE A 212 0.37 -3.87 25.05
CA ILE A 212 0.56 -2.40 25.15
C ILE A 212 -0.64 -1.82 25.93
N LEU A 213 -0.41 -0.89 26.86
CA LEU A 213 -1.46 -0.26 27.68
C LEU A 213 -1.70 1.21 27.25
N PHE A 214 -2.95 1.55 26.92
CA PHE A 214 -3.37 2.90 26.48
C PHE A 214 -4.31 3.53 27.49
N ILE A 215 -4.11 4.81 27.83
CA ILE A 215 -4.98 5.56 28.77
C ILE A 215 -5.38 6.90 28.12
N SER A 216 -6.69 7.13 27.92
CA SER A 216 -7.27 8.38 27.41
C SER A 216 -8.31 8.95 28.40
N THR A 217 -8.36 10.28 28.54
CA THR A 217 -9.17 11.00 29.55
C THR A 217 -10.41 11.72 28.99
N SER A 218 -10.71 11.60 27.70
CA SER A 218 -11.83 12.29 27.04
C SER A 218 -12.90 11.30 26.56
N SER A 219 -14.15 11.48 26.99
CA SER A 219 -15.29 10.64 26.59
C SER A 219 -15.78 10.90 25.16
N HIS A 220 -15.42 12.04 24.57
CA HIS A 220 -15.72 12.34 23.15
C HIS A 220 -14.68 11.73 22.20
N ASP A 221 -13.44 11.52 22.66
CA ASP A 221 -12.36 10.99 21.82
C ASP A 221 -12.25 9.46 21.84
N GLN A 222 -13.01 8.73 22.67
CA GLN A 222 -12.97 7.26 22.67
C GLN A 222 -13.36 6.63 21.32
N LYS A 223 -14.24 7.26 20.52
CA LYS A 223 -14.59 6.79 19.16
C LYS A 223 -13.52 7.10 18.12
N ILE A 224 -12.80 8.21 18.28
CA ILE A 224 -11.73 8.63 17.36
C ILE A 224 -10.45 7.85 17.68
N LEU A 225 -10.15 7.63 18.97
CA LEU A 225 -8.98 6.89 19.45
C LEU A 225 -9.11 5.38 19.32
N SER A 226 -10.31 4.80 19.52
CA SER A 226 -10.49 3.36 19.20
C SER A 226 -10.22 3.12 17.72
N ASN A 227 -10.74 3.94 16.83
CA ASN A 227 -10.52 3.79 15.39
C ASN A 227 -9.07 4.07 14.97
N SER A 228 -8.42 5.09 15.53
CA SER A 228 -7.05 5.47 15.14
C SER A 228 -5.99 4.52 15.72
N LEU A 229 -6.18 4.02 16.95
CA LEU A 229 -5.22 3.12 17.61
C LEU A 229 -5.47 1.64 17.30
N VAL A 230 -6.72 1.22 17.07
CA VAL A 230 -7.00 -0.08 16.42
C VAL A 230 -6.37 -0.09 15.04
N ARG A 231 -6.49 1.00 14.25
CA ARG A 231 -5.70 1.16 13.03
C ARG A 231 -4.20 1.02 13.32
N LEU A 232 -3.59 1.79 14.23
CA LEU A 232 -2.13 1.68 14.48
C LEU A 232 -1.63 0.29 14.94
N ARG A 233 -2.41 -0.45 15.75
CA ARG A 233 -2.10 -1.83 16.15
C ARG A 233 -2.26 -2.82 14.98
N ILE A 234 -3.36 -2.70 14.24
CA ILE A 234 -3.64 -3.49 13.04
C ILE A 234 -2.54 -3.26 12.00
N TYR A 235 -2.17 -2.01 11.72
CA TYR A 235 -1.11 -1.68 10.77
C TYR A 235 0.25 -2.26 11.21
N THR A 236 0.61 -2.24 12.49
CA THR A 236 1.92 -2.76 12.94
C THR A 236 1.99 -4.30 12.88
N VAL A 237 0.91 -5.00 13.24
CA VAL A 237 0.84 -6.47 13.14
C VAL A 237 0.74 -6.91 11.67
N LEU A 238 -0.06 -6.22 10.86
CA LEU A 238 -0.19 -6.48 9.42
C LEU A 238 1.12 -6.23 8.67
N ILE A 239 1.89 -5.19 9.00
CA ILE A 239 3.20 -4.95 8.35
C ILE A 239 4.17 -6.12 8.61
N MET A 240 4.05 -6.82 9.75
CA MET A 240 4.87 -8.00 10.03
C MET A 240 4.34 -9.29 9.38
N SER A 241 3.05 -9.38 9.03
CA SER A 241 2.46 -10.55 8.34
C SER A 241 2.33 -10.38 6.82
N ALA A 242 2.39 -9.15 6.29
CA ALA A 242 2.14 -8.84 4.88
C ALA A 242 3.43 -8.56 4.10
N TYR A 243 4.42 -9.40 4.33
CA TYR A 243 5.65 -9.35 3.55
C TYR A 243 5.40 -9.90 2.14
N SER A 244 6.05 -9.29 1.14
CA SER A 244 6.04 -9.84 -0.22
C SER A 244 6.70 -11.21 -0.22
N ASP A 245 5.88 -12.23 -0.36
CA ASP A 245 6.29 -13.62 -0.53
C ASP A 245 5.99 -14.09 -1.96
N LEU A 246 6.41 -15.32 -2.28
CA LEU A 246 6.04 -15.95 -3.54
C LEU A 246 4.51 -15.99 -3.68
N PRO A 247 3.98 -15.91 -4.91
CA PRO A 247 2.55 -16.01 -5.13
C PRO A 247 1.98 -17.33 -4.56
N ASN A 248 0.80 -17.26 -3.91
CA ASN A 248 0.06 -18.45 -3.46
C ASN A 248 -0.03 -19.51 -4.58
N LYS A 249 0.25 -20.78 -4.27
CA LYS A 249 0.27 -21.88 -5.25
C LYS A 249 -1.11 -22.25 -5.80
N THR A 250 -2.18 -21.95 -5.05
CA THR A 250 -3.57 -22.28 -5.39
C THR A 250 -4.44 -21.02 -5.37
N PRO A 251 -4.22 -20.09 -6.31
CA PRO A 251 -5.01 -18.86 -6.33
C PRO A 251 -6.42 -19.11 -6.88
N GLY A 252 -7.38 -18.24 -6.54
CA GLY A 252 -8.70 -18.26 -7.16
C GLY A 252 -8.59 -17.85 -8.64
N LEU A 253 -9.51 -18.32 -9.49
CA LEU A 253 -9.56 -17.92 -10.90
C LEU A 253 -10.32 -16.60 -11.04
N SER A 254 -9.79 -15.67 -11.82
CA SER A 254 -10.55 -14.49 -12.25
C SER A 254 -11.49 -14.80 -13.39
N TYR A 255 -12.48 -13.92 -13.60
CA TYR A 255 -13.32 -13.96 -14.80
C TYR A 255 -12.48 -14.01 -16.09
N TRP A 256 -11.45 -13.16 -16.20
CA TRP A 256 -10.58 -13.11 -17.38
C TRP A 256 -9.77 -14.39 -17.62
N GLN A 257 -9.36 -15.07 -16.54
CA GLN A 257 -8.64 -16.34 -16.65
C GLN A 257 -9.58 -17.47 -17.04
N ARG A 258 -10.82 -17.45 -16.54
CA ARG A 258 -11.88 -18.39 -16.90
C ARG A 258 -12.18 -18.35 -18.41
N THR A 259 -12.18 -17.17 -19.03
CA THR A 259 -12.46 -17.00 -20.46
C THR A 259 -11.28 -17.33 -21.37
N THR A 260 -10.10 -17.61 -20.81
CA THR A 260 -8.86 -17.80 -21.58
C THR A 260 -8.15 -19.13 -21.29
N ARG A 261 -8.86 -20.09 -20.69
CA ARG A 261 -8.31 -21.42 -20.36
C ARG A 261 -7.85 -22.22 -21.59
N GLY A 262 -8.35 -21.91 -22.77
CA GLY A 262 -7.95 -22.54 -24.04
C GLY A 262 -6.64 -22.01 -24.64
N PHE A 263 -5.94 -21.09 -23.96
CA PHE A 263 -4.68 -20.54 -24.44
C PHE A 263 -3.59 -21.62 -24.58
N PRO A 264 -2.95 -21.78 -25.75
CA PRO A 264 -2.01 -22.90 -25.99
C PRO A 264 -0.83 -22.94 -25.03
N SER A 265 -0.28 -21.77 -24.70
CA SER A 265 0.92 -21.64 -23.87
C SER A 265 0.59 -21.43 -22.38
N LEU A 266 -0.64 -21.73 -21.94
CA LEU A 266 -1.08 -21.56 -20.54
C LEU A 266 -0.23 -22.38 -19.55
N HIS A 267 0.23 -23.55 -19.99
CA HIS A 267 1.06 -24.50 -19.25
C HIS A 267 2.40 -24.76 -19.96
N ALA A 268 2.92 -23.75 -20.67
CA ALA A 268 4.16 -23.89 -21.44
C ALA A 268 5.31 -24.42 -20.56
N ASN A 269 5.99 -25.45 -21.09
CA ASN A 269 7.14 -26.13 -20.48
C ASN A 269 6.94 -26.41 -18.98
N ARG A 270 5.75 -26.91 -18.57
CA ARG A 270 5.36 -27.09 -17.16
C ARG A 270 6.13 -28.19 -16.43
N ASP A 271 6.59 -29.21 -17.14
CA ASP A 271 7.31 -30.35 -16.54
C ASP A 271 8.77 -30.43 -16.99
N ASP A 272 9.19 -29.53 -17.89
CA ASP A 272 10.54 -29.50 -18.44
C ASP A 272 11.54 -28.85 -17.47
N SER A 273 12.80 -29.30 -17.54
CA SER A 273 13.90 -28.62 -16.88
C SER A 273 14.19 -27.28 -17.52
N VAL A 274 14.61 -26.32 -16.70
CA VAL A 274 15.08 -25.03 -17.21
C VAL A 274 16.44 -25.20 -17.90
N PRO A 275 16.79 -24.37 -18.90
CA PRO A 275 18.13 -24.41 -19.48
C PRO A 275 19.19 -23.99 -18.47
N SER A 276 20.40 -24.52 -18.62
CA SER A 276 21.53 -24.15 -17.77
C SER A 276 21.95 -22.68 -17.92
N THR A 277 21.69 -22.08 -19.09
CA THR A 277 22.06 -20.69 -19.39
C THR A 277 21.00 -19.98 -20.24
N ALA A 278 20.88 -18.67 -20.04
CA ALA A 278 20.13 -17.76 -20.90
C ALA A 278 20.73 -16.36 -20.75
N LYS A 279 20.67 -15.52 -21.79
CA LYS A 279 21.21 -14.16 -21.69
C LYS A 279 20.27 -13.24 -20.92
N TYR A 280 18.98 -13.32 -21.23
CA TYR A 280 17.90 -12.58 -20.58
C TYR A 280 16.96 -13.55 -19.85
N VAL A 281 16.82 -13.37 -18.54
CA VAL A 281 15.82 -14.06 -17.73
C VAL A 281 14.81 -13.04 -17.21
N ILE A 282 13.57 -13.16 -17.65
CA ILE A 282 12.43 -12.35 -17.20
C ILE A 282 11.66 -13.15 -16.15
N ILE A 283 11.44 -12.57 -14.97
CA ILE A 283 10.71 -13.20 -13.87
C ILE A 283 9.32 -12.58 -13.80
N GLY A 284 8.30 -13.37 -14.13
CA GLY A 284 6.89 -12.97 -14.20
C GLY A 284 6.41 -12.85 -15.65
N SER A 285 5.31 -13.54 -15.98
CA SER A 285 4.70 -13.54 -17.32
C SER A 285 3.49 -12.59 -17.46
N GLY A 286 3.31 -11.68 -16.51
CA GLY A 286 2.31 -10.62 -16.62
C GLY A 286 2.62 -9.64 -17.76
N LEU A 287 1.78 -8.60 -17.90
CA LEU A 287 1.91 -7.62 -18.98
C LEU A 287 3.33 -7.06 -19.12
N SER A 288 3.98 -6.69 -18.01
CA SER A 288 5.33 -6.14 -18.05
C SER A 288 6.37 -7.13 -18.55
N GLY A 289 6.29 -8.40 -18.16
CA GLY A 289 7.22 -9.43 -18.63
C GLY A 289 6.99 -9.80 -20.09
N ALA A 290 5.73 -9.99 -20.49
CA ALA A 290 5.37 -10.31 -21.86
C ALA A 290 5.75 -9.18 -22.83
N LEU A 291 5.48 -7.92 -22.47
CA LEU A 291 5.84 -6.76 -23.28
C LEU A 291 7.36 -6.53 -23.30
N THR A 292 8.07 -6.75 -22.19
CA THR A 292 9.55 -6.69 -22.18
C THR A 292 10.15 -7.72 -23.15
N ALA A 293 9.64 -8.96 -23.13
CA ALA A 293 10.09 -9.99 -24.05
C ALA A 293 9.81 -9.58 -25.51
N PHE A 294 8.60 -9.08 -25.79
CA PHE A 294 8.21 -8.61 -27.12
C PHE A 294 9.17 -7.53 -27.65
N GLU A 295 9.39 -6.49 -26.86
CA GLU A 295 10.25 -5.36 -27.21
C GLU A 295 11.73 -5.75 -27.36
N LEU A 296 12.22 -6.74 -26.59
CA LEU A 296 13.57 -7.30 -26.80
C LEU A 296 13.68 -7.93 -28.20
N LEU A 297 12.66 -8.66 -28.65
CA LEU A 297 12.66 -9.24 -30.00
C LEU A 297 12.56 -8.16 -31.07
N GLU A 298 11.74 -7.13 -30.87
CA GLU A 298 11.66 -5.97 -31.78
C GLU A 298 13.01 -5.23 -31.88
N ALA A 299 13.78 -5.21 -30.79
CA ALA A 299 15.13 -4.65 -30.75
C ALA A 299 16.20 -5.57 -31.39
N GLY A 300 15.82 -6.75 -31.88
CA GLY A 300 16.69 -7.69 -32.59
C GLY A 300 17.37 -8.74 -31.69
N VAL A 301 16.93 -8.90 -30.44
CA VAL A 301 17.40 -10.02 -29.59
C VAL A 301 16.82 -11.34 -30.12
N PRO A 302 17.65 -12.38 -30.36
CA PRO A 302 17.14 -13.70 -30.73
C PRO A 302 16.27 -14.29 -29.61
N GLY A 303 15.11 -14.86 -29.96
CA GLY A 303 14.17 -15.32 -28.93
C GLY A 303 14.67 -16.49 -28.08
N ASP A 304 15.55 -17.34 -28.60
CA ASP A 304 16.18 -18.43 -27.84
C ASP A 304 17.15 -17.94 -26.74
N GLU A 305 17.59 -16.68 -26.80
CA GLU A 305 18.35 -16.01 -25.73
C GLU A 305 17.46 -15.55 -24.54
N VAL A 306 16.13 -15.57 -24.69
CA VAL A 306 15.18 -15.06 -23.70
C VAL A 306 14.41 -16.22 -23.04
N VAL A 307 14.41 -16.21 -21.71
CA VAL A 307 13.63 -17.13 -20.87
C VAL A 307 12.67 -16.33 -19.98
N ILE A 308 11.41 -16.77 -19.90
CA ILE A 308 10.41 -16.24 -18.97
C ILE A 308 10.10 -17.30 -17.92
N LEU A 309 10.27 -16.96 -16.64
CA LEU A 309 9.90 -17.80 -15.49
C LEU A 309 8.60 -17.30 -14.87
N GLU A 310 7.60 -18.16 -14.76
CA GLU A 310 6.30 -17.86 -14.15
C GLU A 310 6.01 -18.84 -13.02
N ALA A 311 5.70 -18.32 -11.83
CA ALA A 311 5.47 -19.13 -10.63
C ALA A 311 4.17 -19.96 -10.71
N ARG A 312 3.21 -19.52 -11.51
CA ARG A 312 1.89 -20.15 -11.69
C ARG A 312 1.64 -20.46 -13.18
N GLU A 313 0.41 -20.33 -13.64
CA GLU A 313 0.05 -20.33 -15.05
C GLU A 313 0.48 -19.05 -15.75
N ALA A 314 0.61 -19.10 -17.08
CA ALA A 314 0.90 -17.93 -17.89
C ALA A 314 -0.09 -16.78 -17.61
N ALA A 315 0.43 -15.56 -17.43
CA ALA A 315 -0.34 -14.36 -17.11
C ALA A 315 -1.25 -14.49 -15.86
N SER A 316 -0.82 -15.21 -14.81
CA SER A 316 -1.68 -15.51 -13.65
C SER A 316 -1.90 -14.34 -12.66
N GLY A 317 -0.96 -13.40 -12.59
CA GLY A 317 -0.93 -12.36 -11.56
C GLY A 317 -1.90 -11.19 -11.78
N ALA A 318 -1.55 -10.02 -11.23
CA ALA A 318 -2.38 -8.81 -11.22
C ALA A 318 -2.96 -8.42 -12.58
N THR A 319 -2.20 -8.63 -13.66
CA THR A 319 -2.61 -8.32 -15.04
C THR A 319 -3.94 -8.96 -15.41
N SER A 320 -4.11 -10.26 -15.21
CA SER A 320 -5.34 -10.98 -15.58
C SER A 320 -6.39 -10.96 -14.49
N ARG A 321 -6.27 -10.06 -13.50
CA ARG A 321 -7.19 -9.95 -12.34
C ARG A 321 -7.72 -8.53 -12.13
N ASN A 322 -7.33 -7.56 -12.97
CA ASN A 322 -7.76 -6.18 -12.88
C ASN A 322 -9.21 -5.98 -13.39
N ALA A 323 -9.71 -4.74 -13.40
CA ALA A 323 -11.07 -4.41 -13.82
C ALA A 323 -11.22 -4.07 -15.33
N GLY A 324 -10.19 -4.26 -16.15
CA GLY A 324 -10.24 -4.08 -17.61
C GLY A 324 -10.20 -2.63 -18.11
N HIS A 325 -9.86 -1.66 -17.26
CA HIS A 325 -9.74 -0.26 -17.66
C HIS A 325 -8.37 0.03 -18.31
N VAL A 326 -8.39 0.86 -19.37
CA VAL A 326 -7.25 1.62 -19.89
C VAL A 326 -7.61 3.08 -19.72
N ARG A 327 -7.41 3.59 -18.51
CA ARG A 327 -7.98 4.86 -18.07
C ARG A 327 -6.87 5.80 -17.56
N PRO A 328 -6.50 6.83 -18.33
CA PRO A 328 -5.50 7.80 -17.86
C PRO A 328 -6.06 8.65 -16.72
N ASP A 329 -5.21 9.01 -15.75
CA ASP A 329 -5.54 10.11 -14.84
C ASP A 329 -5.39 11.44 -15.61
N ALA A 330 -6.47 12.20 -15.71
CA ALA A 330 -6.49 13.43 -16.51
C ALA A 330 -6.13 14.69 -15.72
N PHE A 331 -6.32 14.70 -14.40
CA PHE A 331 -6.11 15.90 -13.56
C PHE A 331 -6.13 15.62 -12.05
N ARG A 332 -6.88 14.59 -11.62
CA ARG A 332 -7.18 14.33 -10.20
C ARG A 332 -5.93 14.03 -9.38
N GLY A 333 -4.96 13.31 -9.96
CA GLY A 333 -3.69 13.01 -9.31
C GLY A 333 -2.78 14.24 -9.11
N PHE A 334 -3.02 15.35 -9.82
CA PHE A 334 -2.09 16.48 -9.89
C PHE A 334 -1.68 17.04 -8.52
N PRO A 335 -2.60 17.35 -7.58
CA PRO A 335 -2.18 17.94 -6.30
C PRO A 335 -1.30 17.01 -5.46
N ALA A 336 -1.55 15.69 -5.53
CA ALA A 336 -0.75 14.70 -4.82
C ALA A 336 0.65 14.57 -5.43
N TYR A 337 0.74 14.44 -6.76
CA TYR A 337 2.03 14.37 -7.44
C TYR A 337 2.83 15.66 -7.30
N SER A 338 2.18 16.82 -7.37
CA SER A 338 2.83 18.13 -7.21
C SER A 338 3.44 18.27 -5.82
N ARG A 339 2.73 17.85 -4.76
CA ARG A 339 3.25 17.89 -3.39
C ARG A 339 4.50 17.04 -3.18
N ILE A 340 4.59 15.89 -3.86
CA ILE A 340 5.67 14.92 -3.65
C ILE A 340 6.86 15.19 -4.59
N HIS A 341 6.59 15.54 -5.86
CA HIS A 341 7.59 15.60 -6.93
C HIS A 341 7.78 17.00 -7.53
N GLY A 342 6.95 17.98 -7.15
CA GLY A 342 6.89 19.31 -7.75
C GLY A 342 5.98 19.37 -8.98
N GLU A 343 5.48 20.56 -9.29
CA GLU A 343 4.49 20.81 -10.35
C GLU A 343 4.98 20.34 -11.73
N GLU A 344 6.22 20.65 -12.11
CA GLU A 344 6.78 20.29 -13.41
C GLU A 344 6.74 18.77 -13.64
N GLN A 345 7.08 17.99 -12.62
CA GLN A 345 7.05 16.53 -12.70
C GLN A 345 5.62 15.99 -12.68
N ALA A 346 4.73 16.60 -11.88
CA ALA A 346 3.32 16.22 -11.86
C ALA A 346 2.63 16.40 -13.22
N LEU A 347 2.94 17.49 -13.95
CA LEU A 347 2.46 17.71 -15.32
C LEU A 347 2.92 16.59 -16.26
N LYS A 348 4.20 16.19 -16.16
CA LYS A 348 4.76 15.10 -16.98
C LYS A 348 4.12 13.75 -16.67
N VAL A 349 3.85 13.46 -15.40
CA VAL A 349 3.18 12.22 -14.98
C VAL A 349 1.79 12.12 -15.61
N ILE A 350 0.99 13.18 -15.53
CA ILE A 350 -0.37 13.20 -16.12
C ILE A 350 -0.32 13.16 -17.65
N ALA A 351 0.59 13.91 -18.28
CA ALA A 351 0.76 13.84 -19.73
C ALA A 351 1.17 12.44 -20.21
N ASN A 352 1.99 11.72 -19.44
CA ASN A 352 2.38 10.36 -19.75
C ASN A 352 1.21 9.36 -19.64
N GLU A 353 0.32 9.52 -18.66
CA GLU A 353 -0.90 8.70 -18.56
C GLU A 353 -1.73 8.79 -19.85
N ARG A 354 -1.90 9.98 -20.44
CA ARG A 354 -2.60 10.12 -21.73
C ARG A 354 -1.88 9.37 -22.86
N LEU A 355 -0.56 9.49 -22.94
CA LEU A 355 0.25 8.79 -23.95
C LEU A 355 0.13 7.26 -23.83
N VAL A 356 -0.13 6.72 -22.64
CA VAL A 356 -0.37 5.28 -22.46
C VAL A 356 -1.60 4.82 -23.22
N LEU A 357 -2.70 5.59 -23.18
CA LEU A 357 -3.91 5.25 -23.93
C LEU A 357 -3.61 5.19 -25.44
N GLU A 358 -2.96 6.23 -25.97
CA GLU A 358 -2.59 6.34 -27.38
C GLU A 358 -1.72 5.15 -27.81
N ARG A 359 -0.70 4.79 -27.03
CA ARG A 359 0.19 3.67 -27.35
C ARG A 359 -0.48 2.30 -27.28
N VAL A 360 -1.41 2.11 -26.33
CA VAL A 360 -2.17 0.85 -26.26
C VAL A 360 -3.06 0.71 -27.49
N ASP A 361 -3.75 1.79 -27.89
CA ASP A 361 -4.57 1.79 -29.11
C ASP A 361 -3.70 1.50 -30.34
N GLU A 362 -2.63 2.27 -30.56
CA GLU A 362 -1.68 2.05 -31.66
C GLU A 362 -1.15 0.61 -31.71
N PHE A 363 -0.78 0.05 -30.56
CA PHE A 363 -0.30 -1.32 -30.47
C PHE A 363 -1.39 -2.32 -30.88
N VAL A 364 -2.60 -2.17 -30.35
CA VAL A 364 -3.73 -3.06 -30.66
C VAL A 364 -4.09 -3.01 -32.14
N GLN A 365 -4.15 -1.82 -32.73
CA GLN A 365 -4.44 -1.65 -34.17
C GLN A 365 -3.32 -2.24 -35.03
N ARG A 366 -2.06 -1.90 -34.74
CA ARG A 366 -0.90 -2.31 -35.54
C ARG A 366 -0.68 -3.83 -35.51
N GLN A 367 -0.89 -4.46 -34.36
CA GLN A 367 -0.70 -5.90 -34.19
C GLN A 367 -1.99 -6.70 -34.39
N ASN A 368 -3.12 -6.02 -34.66
CA ASN A 368 -4.44 -6.62 -34.81
C ASN A 368 -4.80 -7.56 -33.64
N VAL A 369 -4.66 -7.05 -32.41
CA VAL A 369 -4.75 -7.88 -31.20
C VAL A 369 -6.20 -8.20 -30.86
N PRO A 370 -6.61 -9.49 -30.79
CA PRO A 370 -7.98 -9.88 -30.48
C PRO A 370 -8.23 -9.85 -28.96
N CYS A 371 -8.22 -8.66 -28.37
CA CYS A 371 -8.31 -8.44 -26.92
C CYS A 371 -9.52 -7.62 -26.47
N ASP A 372 -10.57 -7.55 -27.30
CA ASP A 372 -11.81 -6.83 -27.02
C ASP A 372 -11.55 -5.38 -26.60
N PHE A 373 -10.56 -4.74 -27.23
CA PHE A 373 -10.20 -3.35 -26.98
C PHE A 373 -11.30 -2.44 -27.54
N HIS A 374 -11.75 -1.50 -26.72
CA HIS A 374 -12.77 -0.54 -27.10
C HIS A 374 -12.34 0.86 -26.67
N LEU A 375 -11.98 1.69 -27.65
CA LEU A 375 -11.70 3.10 -27.45
C LEU A 375 -13.00 3.88 -27.21
N THR A 376 -13.06 4.64 -26.12
CA THR A 376 -14.27 5.34 -25.68
C THR A 376 -13.91 6.54 -24.79
N THR A 377 -14.82 6.98 -23.92
CA THR A 377 -14.58 7.92 -22.84
C THR A 377 -14.74 7.26 -21.48
N THR A 378 -14.23 7.91 -20.46
CA THR A 378 -14.53 7.59 -19.06
C THR A 378 -15.21 8.77 -18.40
N PHE A 379 -16.02 8.49 -17.37
CA PHE A 379 -16.44 9.48 -16.39
C PHE A 379 -15.76 9.25 -15.03
N ASP A 380 -15.24 10.31 -14.40
CA ASP A 380 -15.26 10.40 -12.94
C ASP A 380 -16.61 10.99 -12.53
N VAL A 381 -17.46 10.15 -11.94
CA VAL A 381 -18.79 10.52 -11.47
C VAL A 381 -18.69 10.91 -10.00
N CYS A 382 -19.08 12.13 -9.68
CA CYS A 382 -19.09 12.66 -8.32
C CYS A 382 -20.37 12.20 -7.60
N MET A 383 -20.21 11.30 -6.64
CA MET A 383 -21.30 10.78 -5.80
C MET A 383 -21.45 11.54 -4.47
N SER A 384 -20.59 12.53 -4.23
CA SER A 384 -20.63 13.40 -3.04
C SER A 384 -20.16 14.81 -3.38
N GLU A 385 -20.69 15.79 -2.66
CA GLU A 385 -20.26 17.19 -2.77
C GLU A 385 -18.78 17.36 -2.41
N GLU A 386 -18.32 16.67 -1.36
CA GLU A 386 -16.91 16.66 -0.96
C GLU A 386 -16.00 16.24 -2.12
N PHE A 387 -16.37 15.19 -2.86
CA PHE A 387 -15.57 14.77 -4.00
C PHE A 387 -15.69 15.74 -5.19
N ALA A 388 -16.87 16.31 -5.43
CA ALA A 388 -17.08 17.31 -6.48
C ALA A 388 -16.19 18.55 -6.27
N GLU A 389 -16.12 19.06 -5.04
CA GLU A 389 -15.23 20.16 -4.64
C GLU A 389 -13.76 19.79 -4.84
N ASN A 390 -13.32 18.63 -4.33
CA ASN A 390 -11.95 18.15 -4.50
C ASN A 390 -11.55 18.00 -5.98
N ALA A 391 -12.45 17.50 -6.83
CA ALA A 391 -12.21 17.37 -8.26
C ALA A 391 -12.09 18.74 -8.93
N ALA A 392 -12.98 19.69 -8.58
CA ALA A 392 -12.94 21.04 -9.10
C ALA A 392 -11.65 21.78 -8.70
N ASP A 393 -11.21 21.63 -7.44
CA ASP A 393 -9.93 22.16 -6.96
C ASP A 393 -8.73 21.55 -7.71
N SER A 394 -8.75 20.23 -7.91
CA SER A 394 -7.68 19.53 -8.60
C SER A 394 -7.57 19.98 -10.07
N LEU A 395 -8.71 20.14 -10.76
CA LEU A 395 -8.75 20.62 -12.14
C LEU A 395 -8.26 22.07 -12.24
N ARG A 396 -8.68 22.96 -11.32
CA ARG A 396 -8.20 24.35 -11.26
C ARG A 396 -6.69 24.41 -11.02
N ALA A 397 -6.17 23.63 -10.08
CA ALA A 397 -4.74 23.58 -9.78
C ALA A 397 -3.92 23.08 -10.98
N TYR A 398 -4.39 22.02 -11.65
CA TYR A 398 -3.75 21.48 -12.85
C TYR A 398 -3.74 22.49 -13.99
N ALA A 399 -4.87 23.16 -14.26
CA ALA A 399 -4.96 24.20 -15.27
C ALA A 399 -4.06 25.40 -14.96
N ALA A 400 -4.03 25.85 -13.70
CA ALA A 400 -3.18 26.98 -13.26
C ALA A 400 -1.68 26.69 -13.43
N ALA A 401 -1.27 25.42 -13.28
CA ALA A 401 0.10 24.98 -13.53
C ALA A 401 0.44 24.82 -15.03
N GLY A 402 -0.51 25.08 -15.94
CA GLY A 402 -0.33 24.92 -17.38
C GLY A 402 -0.67 23.54 -17.92
N GLY A 403 -1.40 22.73 -17.15
CA GLY A 403 -1.95 21.45 -17.59
C GLY A 403 -2.96 21.62 -18.74
N ASP A 404 -2.92 20.70 -19.71
CA ASP A 404 -3.88 20.68 -20.81
C ASP A 404 -5.22 20.10 -20.35
N VAL A 405 -6.26 20.92 -20.32
CA VAL A 405 -7.63 20.54 -19.94
C VAL A 405 -8.59 20.49 -21.12
N SER A 406 -8.11 20.71 -22.35
CA SER A 406 -8.96 20.84 -23.55
C SER A 406 -9.76 19.58 -23.91
N HIS A 407 -9.32 18.44 -23.40
CA HIS A 407 -9.93 17.12 -23.60
C HIS A 407 -10.84 16.68 -22.46
N ILE A 408 -11.06 17.55 -21.45
CA ILE A 408 -11.87 17.26 -20.26
C ILE A 408 -13.17 18.05 -20.36
N VAL A 409 -14.30 17.34 -20.32
CA VAL A 409 -15.63 17.95 -20.29
C VAL A 409 -16.21 17.84 -18.89
N GLN A 410 -16.57 18.97 -18.28
CA GLN A 410 -17.22 19.01 -16.98
C GLN A 410 -18.74 19.11 -17.13
N TYR A 411 -19.46 18.32 -16.35
CA TYR A 411 -20.91 18.34 -16.22
C TYR A 411 -21.30 18.61 -14.77
N THR A 412 -22.13 19.63 -14.55
CA THR A 412 -22.58 20.05 -13.20
C THR A 412 -24.09 20.06 -13.04
N ASP A 413 -24.84 19.91 -14.13
CA ASP A 413 -26.30 19.79 -14.10
C ASP A 413 -26.68 18.34 -13.85
N GLY A 414 -27.41 18.08 -12.76
CA GLY A 414 -27.79 16.73 -12.35
C GLY A 414 -28.55 15.95 -13.43
N GLU A 415 -29.49 16.56 -14.13
CA GLU A 415 -30.27 15.86 -15.17
C GLU A 415 -29.39 15.45 -16.35
N ILE A 416 -28.45 16.33 -16.73
CA ILE A 416 -27.47 16.04 -17.79
C ILE A 416 -26.52 14.93 -17.34
N VAL A 417 -26.02 14.99 -16.11
CA VAL A 417 -25.11 13.98 -15.55
C VAL A 417 -25.78 12.61 -15.51
N GLU A 418 -27.00 12.51 -14.97
CA GLU A 418 -27.74 11.25 -14.92
C GLU A 418 -28.00 10.70 -16.33
N THR A 419 -28.35 11.56 -17.29
CA THR A 419 -28.60 11.15 -18.67
C THR A 419 -27.33 10.60 -19.34
N LYS A 420 -26.19 11.26 -19.14
CA LYS A 420 -24.90 10.89 -19.74
C LYS A 420 -24.30 9.63 -19.11
N THR A 421 -24.41 9.50 -17.80
CA THR A 421 -23.72 8.44 -17.02
C THR A 421 -24.63 7.26 -16.70
N LYS A 422 -25.96 7.43 -16.78
CA LYS A 422 -27.00 6.52 -16.26
C LYS A 422 -26.93 6.28 -14.75
N VAL A 423 -26.16 7.09 -14.02
CA VAL A 423 -25.95 7.00 -12.57
C VAL A 423 -26.94 7.88 -11.85
N LYS A 424 -27.70 7.32 -10.91
CA LYS A 424 -28.63 8.07 -10.06
C LYS A 424 -27.92 8.80 -8.92
N GLY A 425 -28.35 10.03 -8.64
CA GLY A 425 -27.87 10.81 -7.49
C GLY A 425 -26.45 11.37 -7.65
N ALA A 426 -25.90 11.40 -8.87
CA ALA A 426 -24.63 12.05 -9.14
C ALA A 426 -24.78 13.58 -9.06
N VAL A 427 -23.83 14.24 -8.40
CA VAL A 427 -23.80 15.71 -8.23
C VAL A 427 -22.92 16.42 -9.28
N GLY A 428 -22.17 15.64 -10.07
CA GLY A 428 -21.31 16.16 -11.12
C GLY A 428 -20.57 15.02 -11.83
N ALA A 429 -19.97 15.31 -12.97
CA ALA A 429 -19.09 14.36 -13.64
C ALA A 429 -18.04 15.07 -14.51
N TYR A 430 -16.91 14.39 -14.71
CA TYR A 430 -15.85 14.80 -15.62
C TYR A 430 -15.60 13.70 -16.64
N GLU A 431 -15.63 14.04 -17.92
CA GLU A 431 -15.47 13.10 -19.04
C GLU A 431 -14.17 13.37 -19.81
N TRP A 432 -13.46 12.31 -20.18
CA TRP A 432 -12.27 12.38 -21.03
C TRP A 432 -12.01 11.05 -21.76
N PRO A 433 -11.11 11.01 -22.77
CA PRO A 433 -10.78 9.79 -23.50
C PRO A 433 -10.22 8.68 -22.61
N ALA A 434 -10.69 7.45 -22.85
CA ALA A 434 -10.23 6.23 -22.18
C ALA A 434 -10.50 5.02 -23.07
N ALA A 435 -10.19 3.83 -22.58
CA ALA A 435 -10.60 2.58 -23.22
C ALA A 435 -10.90 1.50 -22.19
N SER A 436 -11.52 0.43 -22.66
CA SER A 436 -11.59 -0.84 -21.94
C SER A 436 -10.93 -1.95 -22.75
N ILE A 437 -10.45 -2.98 -22.08
CA ILE A 437 -9.71 -4.08 -22.70
C ILE A 437 -9.93 -5.38 -21.94
N HIS A 438 -9.82 -6.52 -22.62
CA HIS A 438 -9.68 -7.83 -21.99
C HIS A 438 -8.20 -8.12 -21.69
N PRO A 439 -7.72 -7.92 -20.45
CA PRO A 439 -6.29 -7.90 -20.15
C PRO A 439 -5.61 -9.26 -20.32
N ALA A 440 -6.31 -10.36 -20.02
CA ALA A 440 -5.75 -11.71 -20.18
C ALA A 440 -5.53 -12.06 -21.66
N LYS A 441 -6.49 -11.78 -22.56
CA LYS A 441 -6.33 -11.99 -24.01
C LYS A 441 -5.16 -11.19 -24.58
N LEU A 442 -5.03 -9.91 -24.21
CA LEU A 442 -3.90 -9.06 -24.61
C LEU A 442 -2.55 -9.68 -24.21
N THR A 443 -2.43 -10.09 -22.95
CA THR A 443 -1.17 -10.62 -22.41
C THR A 443 -0.83 -11.98 -23.01
N GLN A 444 -1.84 -12.82 -23.23
CA GLN A 444 -1.67 -14.11 -23.88
C GLN A 444 -1.29 -13.98 -25.34
N PHE A 445 -1.86 -13.02 -26.08
CA PHE A 445 -1.41 -12.70 -27.43
C PHE A 445 0.07 -12.32 -27.43
N LEU A 446 0.49 -11.42 -26.54
CA LEU A 446 1.91 -11.05 -26.39
C LEU A 446 2.78 -12.29 -26.11
N LEU A 447 2.40 -13.13 -25.15
CA LEU A 447 3.13 -14.35 -24.81
C LEU A 447 3.23 -15.33 -26.00
N GLN A 448 2.14 -15.55 -26.73
CA GLN A 448 2.17 -16.41 -27.91
C GLN A 448 3.10 -15.84 -28.97
N SER A 449 3.01 -14.53 -29.24
CA SER A 449 3.84 -13.87 -30.25
C SER A 449 5.35 -13.97 -29.98
N VAL A 450 5.76 -14.08 -28.71
CA VAL A 450 7.18 -14.26 -28.36
C VAL A 450 7.57 -15.73 -28.31
N VAL A 451 6.68 -16.62 -27.87
CA VAL A 451 6.89 -18.08 -27.89
C VAL A 451 7.04 -18.60 -29.32
N ASP A 452 6.21 -18.13 -30.26
CA ASP A 452 6.33 -18.45 -31.70
C ASP A 452 7.67 -18.00 -32.29
N ARG A 453 8.30 -16.99 -31.67
CA ARG A 453 9.64 -16.49 -32.00
C ARG A 453 10.73 -17.09 -31.12
N LYS A 454 10.50 -18.29 -30.56
CA LYS A 454 11.44 -19.12 -29.78
C LYS A 454 11.76 -18.64 -28.36
N VAL A 455 11.05 -17.66 -27.81
CA VAL A 455 11.15 -17.35 -26.38
C VAL A 455 10.63 -18.52 -25.56
N ARG A 456 11.40 -18.91 -24.54
CA ARG A 456 11.05 -20.07 -23.71
C ARG A 456 10.31 -19.63 -22.46
N LEU A 457 9.00 -19.86 -22.42
CA LEU A 457 8.16 -19.64 -21.25
C LEU A 457 8.08 -20.91 -20.39
N PHE A 458 8.35 -20.77 -19.10
CA PHE A 458 8.32 -21.85 -18.12
C PHE A 458 7.29 -21.52 -17.04
N THR A 459 6.15 -22.19 -17.09
CA THR A 459 5.05 -22.06 -16.11
C THR A 459 5.24 -23.01 -14.94
N PHE A 460 4.59 -22.71 -13.81
CA PHE A 460 4.73 -23.42 -12.52
C PHE A 460 6.20 -23.53 -12.06
N CYS A 461 6.99 -22.51 -12.37
CA CYS A 461 8.43 -22.47 -12.20
C CYS A 461 8.85 -21.22 -11.43
N PRO A 462 8.57 -21.16 -10.12
CA PRO A 462 8.96 -20.01 -9.32
C PRO A 462 10.48 -19.89 -9.30
N ALA A 463 11.01 -18.71 -9.62
CA ALA A 463 12.35 -18.32 -9.19
C ALA A 463 12.31 -18.15 -7.66
N THR A 464 13.14 -18.89 -6.94
CA THR A 464 13.13 -18.93 -5.47
C THR A 464 14.28 -18.14 -4.85
N GLU A 465 15.40 -18.02 -5.57
CA GLU A 465 16.59 -17.32 -5.10
C GLU A 465 17.42 -16.83 -6.30
N ILE A 466 18.13 -15.71 -6.12
CA ILE A 466 19.14 -15.23 -7.07
C ILE A 466 20.43 -15.02 -6.32
N SER A 467 21.50 -15.64 -6.82
CA SER A 467 22.82 -15.58 -6.20
C SER A 467 23.87 -15.10 -7.19
N LYS A 468 24.88 -14.41 -6.69
CA LYS A 468 26.02 -13.97 -7.51
C LYS A 468 26.87 -15.19 -7.86
N ARG A 469 27.19 -15.37 -9.15
CA ARG A 469 28.08 -16.45 -9.58
C ARG A 469 29.54 -16.10 -9.25
N MET A 470 30.19 -16.96 -8.47
CA MET A 470 31.54 -16.73 -7.92
C MET A 470 32.65 -16.76 -9.00
N ASP A 471 32.48 -17.58 -10.03
CA ASP A 471 33.50 -17.82 -11.07
C ASP A 471 33.34 -16.91 -12.31
N THR A 472 32.82 -15.69 -12.12
CA THR A 472 32.60 -14.77 -13.24
C THR A 472 33.89 -14.04 -13.60
N ASN A 473 34.19 -14.00 -14.91
CA ASN A 473 35.33 -13.24 -15.42
C ASN A 473 35.15 -11.75 -15.04
N ILE A 474 36.25 -11.05 -14.72
CA ILE A 474 36.26 -9.71 -14.07
C ILE A 474 35.42 -8.67 -14.86
N PHE A 475 35.16 -8.93 -16.14
CA PHE A 475 34.49 -8.02 -17.07
C PHE A 475 32.97 -8.25 -17.25
N LEU A 476 32.40 -9.37 -16.82
CA LEU A 476 30.96 -9.67 -17.02
C LEU A 476 30.36 -10.37 -15.79
N GLN A 477 29.57 -9.62 -15.01
CA GLN A 477 28.84 -10.16 -13.87
C GLN A 477 27.67 -11.05 -14.35
N GLN A 478 27.67 -12.30 -13.92
CA GLN A 478 26.55 -13.23 -14.11
C GLN A 478 25.91 -13.62 -12.77
N TRP A 479 24.69 -14.13 -12.86
CA TRP A 479 23.84 -14.48 -11.74
C TRP A 479 23.23 -15.85 -11.95
N ASP A 480 23.10 -16.61 -10.87
CA ASP A 480 22.43 -17.91 -10.86
C ASP A 480 21.02 -17.73 -10.28
N ILE A 481 20.01 -18.05 -11.09
CA ILE A 481 18.60 -18.04 -10.73
C ILE A 481 18.18 -19.47 -10.38
N HIS A 482 17.84 -19.69 -9.12
CA HIS A 482 17.44 -21.00 -8.61
C HIS A 482 15.94 -21.20 -8.78
N THR A 483 15.59 -22.39 -9.27
CA THR A 483 14.20 -22.84 -9.41
C THR A 483 14.09 -24.30 -8.94
N PRO A 484 12.88 -24.80 -8.61
CA PRO A 484 12.68 -26.22 -8.33
C PRO A 484 13.05 -27.17 -9.48
N ARG A 485 13.28 -26.65 -10.69
CA ARG A 485 13.52 -27.42 -11.93
C ARG A 485 14.90 -27.21 -12.51
N GLY A 486 15.83 -26.71 -11.69
CA GLY A 486 17.22 -26.43 -12.05
C GLY A 486 17.58 -24.96 -11.88
N THR A 487 18.85 -24.66 -12.16
CA THR A 487 19.43 -23.32 -12.05
C THR A 487 19.75 -22.79 -13.44
N ILE A 488 19.39 -21.53 -13.69
CA ILE A 488 19.73 -20.81 -14.92
C ILE A 488 20.80 -19.78 -14.58
N THR A 489 21.94 -19.80 -15.27
CA THR A 489 22.88 -18.67 -15.25
C THR A 489 22.47 -17.63 -16.28
N ALA A 490 22.43 -16.35 -15.88
CA ALA A 490 22.14 -15.25 -16.78
C ALA A 490 22.98 -13.99 -16.53
N GLU A 491 23.11 -13.17 -17.58
CA GLU A 491 23.76 -11.86 -17.53
C GLU A 491 22.75 -10.76 -17.15
N LYS A 492 21.51 -10.89 -17.63
CA LYS A 492 20.45 -9.90 -17.46
C LYS A 492 19.24 -10.54 -16.81
N ILE A 493 18.85 -10.03 -15.63
CA ILE A 493 17.63 -10.46 -14.92
C ILE A 493 16.65 -9.30 -14.87
N ILE A 494 15.41 -9.54 -15.28
CA ILE A 494 14.35 -8.54 -15.28
C ILE A 494 13.23 -9.00 -14.34
N HIS A 495 13.05 -8.28 -13.23
CA HIS A 495 12.04 -8.54 -12.22
C HIS A 495 10.70 -7.90 -12.59
N CYS A 496 9.79 -8.67 -13.17
CA CYS A 496 8.44 -8.26 -13.58
C CYS A 496 7.36 -8.84 -12.64
N THR A 497 7.63 -8.86 -11.34
CA THR A 497 6.85 -9.60 -10.32
C THR A 497 5.88 -8.72 -9.51
N ASN A 498 5.76 -7.44 -9.83
CA ASN A 498 4.85 -6.48 -9.20
C ASN A 498 4.86 -6.54 -7.66
N ALA A 499 3.77 -6.93 -6.99
CA ALA A 499 3.66 -6.98 -5.53
C ALA A 499 4.60 -8.01 -4.87
N HIS A 500 5.04 -9.00 -5.64
CA HIS A 500 5.90 -10.10 -5.18
C HIS A 500 7.39 -9.78 -5.35
N ALA A 501 7.77 -8.58 -5.81
CA ALA A 501 9.17 -8.21 -6.01
C ALA A 501 10.02 -8.40 -4.75
N GLY A 502 9.46 -8.09 -3.56
CA GLY A 502 10.17 -8.26 -2.28
C GLY A 502 10.53 -9.71 -1.91
N ALA A 503 10.01 -10.71 -2.63
CA ALA A 503 10.38 -12.12 -2.44
C ALA A 503 11.80 -12.44 -2.93
N LEU A 504 12.24 -11.78 -4.02
CA LEU A 504 13.58 -11.92 -4.57
C LEU A 504 14.47 -10.71 -4.28
N LEU A 505 13.87 -9.54 -4.08
CA LEU A 505 14.54 -8.26 -3.88
C LEU A 505 14.26 -7.73 -2.47
N SER A 506 15.04 -8.18 -1.49
CA SER A 506 14.84 -7.83 -0.08
C SER A 506 14.85 -6.30 0.20
N MET A 507 15.54 -5.51 -0.63
CA MET A 507 15.60 -4.05 -0.51
C MET A 507 14.27 -3.34 -0.82
N VAL A 508 13.40 -3.92 -1.66
CA VAL A 508 12.08 -3.33 -1.97
C VAL A 508 10.97 -3.85 -1.07
N LYS A 509 11.26 -4.82 -0.19
CA LYS A 509 10.28 -5.49 0.68
C LYS A 509 9.50 -4.54 1.62
N LYS A 510 10.08 -3.39 1.97
CA LYS A 510 9.42 -2.34 2.78
C LYS A 510 8.77 -1.23 1.95
N HIS A 511 9.04 -1.20 0.65
CA HIS A 511 8.64 -0.14 -0.28
C HIS A 511 7.57 -0.60 -1.26
N ILE A 512 7.38 -1.91 -1.42
CA ILE A 512 6.32 -2.50 -2.24
C ILE A 512 5.49 -3.39 -1.32
N LEU A 513 4.28 -2.93 -0.99
CA LEU A 513 3.37 -3.67 -0.11
C LEU A 513 2.24 -4.31 -0.94
N PRO A 514 1.89 -5.57 -0.67
CA PRO A 514 0.77 -6.22 -1.34
C PRO A 514 -0.56 -5.66 -0.82
N ASN A 515 -1.50 -5.44 -1.72
CA ASN A 515 -2.87 -5.09 -1.38
C ASN A 515 -3.83 -5.96 -2.20
N ARG A 516 -4.75 -6.64 -1.52
CA ARG A 516 -5.75 -7.49 -2.13
C ARG A 516 -6.96 -6.66 -2.56
N ALA A 517 -7.08 -6.50 -3.87
CA ALA A 517 -8.25 -5.92 -4.51
C ALA A 517 -9.27 -7.02 -4.89
N GLN A 518 -10.54 -6.65 -5.01
CA GLN A 518 -11.64 -7.55 -5.38
C GLN A 518 -12.43 -6.95 -6.54
N ALA A 519 -12.90 -7.80 -7.45
CA ALA A 519 -13.75 -7.41 -8.56
C ALA A 519 -14.81 -8.49 -8.83
N HIS A 520 -15.84 -8.09 -9.57
CA HIS A 520 -17.04 -8.87 -9.81
C HIS A 520 -17.44 -8.79 -11.28
N SER A 521 -17.96 -9.88 -11.83
CA SER A 521 -18.64 -9.88 -13.14
C SER A 521 -20.14 -9.98 -12.93
N LEU A 522 -20.88 -9.18 -13.70
CA LEU A 522 -22.33 -9.14 -13.69
C LEU A 522 -22.82 -9.38 -15.13
N ILE A 523 -23.68 -10.37 -15.31
CA ILE A 523 -24.36 -10.63 -16.58
C ILE A 523 -25.52 -9.62 -16.69
N PRO A 524 -25.51 -8.75 -17.72
CA PRO A 524 -26.43 -7.64 -17.81
C PRO A 524 -27.87 -8.12 -17.92
N THR A 525 -28.78 -7.39 -17.26
CA THR A 525 -30.23 -7.53 -17.47
C THR A 525 -30.67 -6.79 -18.74
N PRO A 526 -31.94 -6.87 -19.19
CA PRO A 526 -32.39 -6.15 -20.39
C PRO A 526 -32.16 -4.63 -20.33
N SER A 527 -32.15 -4.05 -19.11
CA SER A 527 -31.85 -2.63 -18.86
C SER A 527 -30.43 -2.20 -19.24
N PHE A 528 -29.51 -3.14 -19.37
CA PHE A 528 -28.11 -2.91 -19.74
C PHE A 528 -27.69 -3.72 -20.97
N SER A 529 -28.65 -4.27 -21.71
CA SER A 529 -28.40 -5.11 -22.90
C SER A 529 -28.69 -4.37 -24.20
N ALA A 530 -28.19 -4.91 -25.32
CA ALA A 530 -28.38 -4.35 -26.66
C ALA A 530 -28.00 -2.86 -26.77
N THR A 531 -28.95 -1.97 -27.10
CA THR A 531 -28.73 -0.52 -27.21
C THR A 531 -28.68 0.19 -25.85
N ASN A 532 -29.02 -0.50 -24.76
CA ASN A 532 -29.06 0.07 -23.41
C ASN A 532 -27.73 -0.09 -22.65
N LYS A 533 -26.69 -0.65 -23.27
CA LYS A 533 -25.36 -0.76 -22.67
C LYS A 533 -24.82 0.61 -22.21
N LEU A 534 -23.91 0.59 -21.24
CA LEU A 534 -23.02 1.71 -20.95
C LEU A 534 -22.04 1.85 -22.10
N THR A 535 -21.88 3.05 -22.65
CA THR A 535 -20.93 3.32 -23.74
C THR A 535 -19.56 3.75 -23.23
N SER A 536 -19.53 4.37 -22.05
CA SER A 536 -18.33 4.91 -21.40
C SER A 536 -17.98 4.09 -20.15
N THR A 537 -16.72 4.11 -19.75
CA THR A 537 -16.30 3.51 -18.47
C THR A 537 -16.58 4.47 -17.31
N LEU A 538 -16.86 3.96 -16.11
CA LEU A 538 -17.23 4.80 -14.97
C LEU A 538 -16.27 4.58 -13.80
N SER A 539 -16.02 5.66 -13.08
CA SER A 539 -15.39 5.68 -11.76
C SER A 539 -16.34 6.44 -10.83
N LEU A 540 -17.04 5.69 -9.98
CA LEU A 540 -18.13 6.13 -9.11
C LEU A 540 -17.54 6.57 -7.77
N ARG A 541 -17.33 7.88 -7.59
CA ARG A 541 -16.49 8.41 -6.49
C ARG A 541 -17.31 9.07 -5.39
N TYR A 542 -17.29 8.45 -4.22
CA TYR A 542 -17.77 9.03 -2.97
C TYR A 542 -16.67 9.84 -2.25
N GLY A 543 -15.41 9.56 -2.58
CA GLY A 543 -14.24 10.28 -2.10
C GLY A 543 -12.99 9.89 -2.89
N LEU A 544 -11.84 10.45 -2.52
CA LEU A 544 -10.59 10.23 -3.26
C LEU A 544 -10.19 8.73 -3.34
N TYR A 545 -10.37 8.01 -2.23
CA TYR A 545 -10.04 6.58 -2.12
C TYR A 545 -11.27 5.67 -1.98
N HIS A 546 -12.46 6.26 -1.81
CA HIS A 546 -13.74 5.55 -1.76
C HIS A 546 -14.44 5.64 -3.11
N PHE A 547 -14.24 4.61 -3.93
CA PHE A 547 -14.83 4.56 -5.26
C PHE A 547 -14.98 3.14 -5.81
N TYR A 548 -15.94 2.98 -6.71
CA TYR A 548 -16.12 1.76 -7.51
C TYR A 548 -15.75 2.05 -8.95
N SER A 549 -15.16 1.07 -9.64
CA SER A 549 -14.87 1.18 -11.07
C SER A 549 -15.79 0.26 -11.85
N LEU A 550 -16.34 0.71 -12.98
CA LEU A 550 -17.27 -0.06 -13.78
C LEU A 550 -16.92 0.06 -15.27
N ILE A 551 -16.76 -1.07 -15.93
CA ILE A 551 -16.81 -1.15 -17.39
C ILE A 551 -17.97 -2.05 -17.82
N GLN A 552 -18.43 -1.85 -19.05
CA GLN A 552 -19.21 -2.84 -19.76
C GLN A 552 -18.48 -3.23 -21.04
N ARG A 553 -18.26 -4.52 -21.27
CA ARG A 553 -17.50 -5.03 -22.42
C ARG A 553 -18.27 -4.79 -23.73
N GLN A 554 -17.84 -3.80 -24.52
CA GLN A 554 -18.54 -3.41 -25.75
C GLN A 554 -18.33 -4.41 -26.89
N GLU A 555 -17.06 -4.68 -27.23
CA GLU A 555 -16.65 -5.63 -28.28
C GLU A 555 -16.76 -7.11 -27.84
N GLY A 556 -17.26 -7.36 -26.62
CA GLY A 556 -17.39 -8.68 -26.02
C GLY A 556 -18.84 -9.13 -25.87
N ASP A 557 -19.08 -9.90 -24.82
CA ASP A 557 -20.40 -10.46 -24.44
C ASP A 557 -21.32 -9.46 -23.71
N GLY A 558 -20.89 -8.20 -23.53
CA GLY A 558 -21.66 -7.21 -22.77
C GLY A 558 -21.56 -7.35 -21.25
N THR A 559 -20.75 -8.28 -20.71
CA THR A 559 -20.56 -8.44 -19.27
C THR A 559 -20.07 -7.14 -18.64
N LEU A 560 -20.66 -6.80 -17.49
CA LEU A 560 -20.25 -5.68 -16.64
C LEU A 560 -19.17 -6.16 -15.67
N ILE A 561 -18.12 -5.35 -15.50
CA ILE A 561 -17.03 -5.64 -14.56
C ILE A 561 -16.96 -4.54 -13.52
N LEU A 562 -17.25 -4.89 -12.28
CA LEU A 562 -17.31 -3.99 -11.13
C LEU A 562 -16.10 -4.21 -10.21
N GLY A 563 -15.19 -3.25 -10.19
CA GLY A 563 -14.08 -3.19 -9.23
C GLY A 563 -14.52 -2.61 -7.90
N ALA A 564 -14.22 -3.32 -6.80
CA ALA A 564 -14.59 -2.91 -5.45
C ALA A 564 -13.70 -1.81 -4.90
N SER A 565 -14.26 -0.97 -4.02
CA SER A 565 -13.49 0.08 -3.35
C SER A 565 -12.42 -0.48 -2.42
N ARG A 566 -11.21 0.09 -2.49
CA ARG A 566 -10.09 -0.21 -1.57
C ARG A 566 -10.26 0.43 -0.20
N VAL A 567 -10.95 1.57 -0.14
CA VAL A 567 -11.28 2.27 1.11
C VAL A 567 -12.77 2.50 1.11
N ASN A 568 -13.47 1.89 2.05
CA ASN A 568 -14.87 2.21 2.29
C ASN A 568 -15.04 2.36 3.81
N PRO A 569 -15.50 3.52 4.30
CA PRO A 569 -15.68 3.77 5.73
C PRO A 569 -16.73 2.88 6.40
N THR A 570 -17.60 2.22 5.62
CA THR A 570 -18.64 1.32 6.16
C THR A 570 -18.16 -0.10 6.41
N LEU A 571 -16.97 -0.48 5.91
CA LEU A 571 -16.43 -1.83 6.08
C LEU A 571 -15.87 -2.04 7.49
N SER A 572 -15.99 -3.26 7.98
CA SER A 572 -15.43 -3.68 9.26
C SER A 572 -13.90 -3.48 9.31
N PRO A 573 -13.35 -3.17 10.50
CA PRO A 573 -11.90 -3.10 10.70
C PRO A 573 -11.18 -4.39 10.27
N GLU A 574 -11.80 -5.55 10.48
CA GLU A 574 -11.29 -6.86 10.11
C GLU A 574 -11.18 -7.01 8.58
N THR A 575 -12.21 -6.60 7.84
CA THR A 575 -12.18 -6.61 6.37
C THR A 575 -11.14 -5.65 5.82
N ILE A 576 -11.02 -4.44 6.37
CA ILE A 576 -9.98 -3.48 6.00
C ILE A 576 -8.58 -4.07 6.24
N ALA A 577 -8.38 -4.72 7.40
CA ALA A 577 -7.12 -5.35 7.74
C ALA A 577 -6.75 -6.49 6.77
N SER A 578 -7.74 -7.30 6.37
CA SER A 578 -7.54 -8.45 5.47
C SER A 578 -7.06 -8.09 4.07
N ARG A 579 -7.09 -6.80 3.69
CA ARG A 579 -6.61 -6.32 2.39
C ARG A 579 -5.10 -6.22 2.31
N LEU A 580 -4.38 -6.04 3.42
CA LEU A 580 -2.92 -6.10 3.39
C LEU A 580 -2.49 -7.57 3.37
N SER A 581 -2.57 -8.17 2.19
CA SER A 581 -2.38 -9.61 1.99
C SER A 581 -1.88 -9.88 0.57
N SER A 582 -1.07 -10.92 0.44
CA SER A 582 -0.65 -11.53 -0.83
C SER A 582 -1.50 -12.76 -1.20
N ASP A 583 -2.50 -13.11 -0.39
CA ASP A 583 -3.37 -14.27 -0.60
C ASP A 583 -4.59 -13.95 -1.48
N ASP A 584 -4.52 -14.37 -2.74
CA ASP A 584 -5.57 -14.28 -3.74
C ASP A 584 -6.32 -15.61 -3.97
N SER A 585 -6.31 -16.52 -2.99
CA SER A 585 -7.07 -17.78 -3.04
C SER A 585 -8.57 -17.60 -2.76
N THR A 586 -8.94 -16.56 -2.03
CA THR A 586 -10.30 -16.30 -1.55
C THR A 586 -10.74 -14.86 -1.82
N PHE A 587 -12.03 -14.60 -1.67
CA PHE A 587 -12.62 -13.26 -1.67
C PHE A 587 -13.29 -12.98 -0.32
N ASN A 588 -13.61 -11.72 -0.04
CA ASN A 588 -14.27 -11.30 1.19
C ASN A 588 -15.76 -11.04 0.93
N GLN A 589 -16.62 -11.67 1.72
CA GLN A 589 -18.08 -11.60 1.56
C GLN A 589 -18.63 -10.20 1.85
N GLU A 590 -18.11 -9.50 2.86
CA GLU A 590 -18.56 -8.14 3.18
C GLU A 590 -18.28 -7.17 2.04
N ILE A 591 -17.14 -7.32 1.35
CA ILE A 591 -16.81 -6.52 0.15
C ILE A 591 -17.78 -6.83 -1.01
N LEU A 592 -18.19 -8.09 -1.15
CA LEU A 592 -19.16 -8.50 -2.17
C LEU A 592 -20.53 -7.88 -1.89
N ASP A 593 -21.04 -8.03 -0.66
CA ASP A 593 -22.35 -7.53 -0.25
C ASP A 593 -22.41 -5.99 -0.37
N ASP A 594 -21.32 -5.32 0.00
CA ASP A 594 -21.15 -3.88 -0.13
C ASP A 594 -21.16 -3.41 -1.60
N ALA A 595 -20.43 -4.10 -2.47
CA ALA A 595 -20.37 -3.78 -3.89
C ALA A 595 -21.73 -3.99 -4.58
N LEU A 596 -22.43 -5.09 -4.29
CA LEU A 596 -23.75 -5.38 -4.88
C LEU A 596 -24.83 -4.42 -4.38
N ARG A 597 -24.84 -4.12 -3.08
CA ARG A 597 -25.76 -3.12 -2.51
C ARG A 597 -25.54 -1.75 -3.16
N SER A 598 -24.28 -1.30 -3.22
CA SER A 598 -23.94 -0.01 -3.84
C SER A 598 -24.31 0.01 -5.32
N PHE A 599 -24.06 -1.09 -6.05
CA PHE A 599 -24.44 -1.20 -7.46
C PHE A 599 -25.96 -1.10 -7.67
N GLN A 600 -26.76 -1.76 -6.82
CA GLN A 600 -28.22 -1.71 -6.87
C GLN A 600 -28.79 -0.33 -6.50
N GLU A 601 -28.15 0.38 -5.55
CA GLU A 601 -28.53 1.76 -5.19
C GLU A 601 -28.25 2.75 -6.33
N ILE A 602 -27.13 2.58 -7.03
CA ILE A 602 -26.69 3.44 -8.14
C ILE A 602 -27.48 3.16 -9.42
N PHE A 603 -27.79 1.89 -9.67
CA PHE A 603 -28.50 1.41 -10.85
C PHE A 603 -29.75 0.61 -10.46
N PRO A 604 -30.77 1.26 -9.85
CA PRO A 604 -31.99 0.57 -9.42
C PRO A 604 -32.71 -0.10 -10.59
N GLN A 605 -32.58 0.45 -11.80
CA GLN A 605 -33.12 -0.13 -13.04
C GLN A 605 -32.47 -1.45 -13.45
N TYR A 606 -31.34 -1.84 -12.84
CA TYR A 606 -30.73 -3.14 -13.08
C TYR A 606 -31.68 -4.27 -12.65
N GLY A 607 -32.42 -4.06 -11.55
CA GLY A 607 -33.50 -4.95 -11.13
C GLY A 607 -33.03 -6.35 -10.73
N LEU A 608 -32.07 -6.46 -9.79
CA LEU A 608 -31.57 -7.77 -9.31
C LEU A 608 -32.70 -8.70 -8.81
N ASP A 609 -33.75 -8.15 -8.18
CA ASP A 609 -34.88 -8.95 -7.66
C ASP A 609 -35.78 -9.54 -8.76
N THR A 610 -35.67 -9.02 -9.98
CA THR A 610 -36.44 -9.45 -11.16
C THR A 610 -35.56 -10.08 -12.23
N ALA A 611 -34.29 -10.32 -11.92
CA ALA A 611 -33.31 -10.88 -12.84
C ALA A 611 -33.74 -12.29 -13.29
N MET A 612 -33.59 -12.58 -14.57
CA MET A 612 -33.78 -13.93 -15.08
C MET A 612 -32.69 -14.87 -14.55
N HIS A 613 -32.94 -16.17 -14.54
CA HIS A 613 -31.90 -17.14 -14.21
C HIS A 613 -30.70 -16.98 -15.14
N GLY A 614 -29.52 -16.73 -14.57
CA GLY A 614 -28.27 -16.46 -15.31
C GLY A 614 -27.93 -14.97 -15.45
N GLU A 615 -28.82 -14.05 -15.08
CA GLU A 615 -28.54 -12.61 -14.99
C GLU A 615 -28.08 -12.23 -13.56
N GLY A 616 -27.39 -11.09 -13.44
CA GLY A 616 -26.86 -10.61 -12.16
C GLY A 616 -25.44 -11.13 -11.89
N LEU A 617 -25.12 -11.38 -10.62
CA LEU A 617 -23.77 -11.79 -10.21
C LEU A 617 -23.38 -13.12 -10.87
N ASP A 618 -22.30 -13.11 -11.64
CA ASP A 618 -21.75 -14.32 -12.27
C ASP A 618 -20.49 -14.82 -11.56
N HIS A 619 -19.52 -13.93 -11.30
CA HIS A 619 -18.24 -14.35 -10.71
C HIS A 619 -17.63 -13.28 -9.80
N VAL A 620 -16.85 -13.75 -8.82
CA VAL A 620 -16.12 -12.90 -7.86
C VAL A 620 -14.68 -13.37 -7.79
N TRP A 621 -13.74 -12.44 -7.80
CA TRP A 621 -12.32 -12.78 -7.67
C TRP A 621 -11.52 -11.70 -6.98
N THR A 622 -10.33 -12.08 -6.52
CA THR A 622 -9.34 -11.17 -5.96
C THR A 622 -8.07 -11.13 -6.80
N GLY A 623 -7.32 -10.04 -6.67
CA GLY A 623 -6.00 -9.88 -7.24
C GLY A 623 -5.11 -9.01 -6.37
N ILE A 624 -3.81 -9.30 -6.40
CA ILE A 624 -2.83 -8.59 -5.58
C ILE A 624 -2.23 -7.44 -6.37
N ILE A 625 -2.56 -6.21 -5.98
CA ILE A 625 -1.91 -4.99 -6.46
C ILE A 625 -0.71 -4.66 -5.56
N ALA A 626 0.20 -3.84 -6.08
CA ALA A 626 1.39 -3.42 -5.38
C ALA A 626 1.26 -1.94 -5.00
N MET A 627 1.51 -1.59 -3.74
CA MET A 627 1.45 -0.22 -3.24
C MET A 627 2.86 0.29 -2.93
N THR A 628 3.18 1.48 -3.42
CA THR A 628 4.42 2.19 -3.10
C THR A 628 4.13 3.48 -2.31
N PRO A 629 5.05 3.96 -1.45
CA PRO A 629 4.81 5.14 -0.62
C PRO A 629 4.51 6.42 -1.40
N ASP A 630 5.08 6.56 -2.58
CA ASP A 630 5.00 7.73 -3.46
C ASP A 630 4.04 7.53 -4.65
N SER A 631 3.31 6.39 -4.69
CA SER A 631 2.31 6.07 -5.71
C SER A 631 2.83 5.97 -7.15
N VAL A 632 4.13 5.75 -7.33
CA VAL A 632 4.80 5.54 -8.63
C VAL A 632 5.57 4.21 -8.66
N PRO A 633 5.75 3.59 -9.84
CA PRO A 633 6.41 2.29 -9.96
C PRO A 633 7.95 2.38 -9.89
N PHE A 634 8.56 1.26 -9.50
CA PHE A 634 9.99 1.03 -9.61
C PHE A 634 10.32 0.47 -10.99
N ILE A 635 10.99 1.27 -11.82
CA ILE A 635 11.41 0.89 -13.18
C ILE A 635 12.87 1.30 -13.40
N GLY A 636 13.74 0.34 -13.74
CA GLY A 636 15.12 0.62 -14.12
C GLY A 636 16.13 -0.43 -13.65
N ALA A 637 17.41 -0.12 -13.84
CA ALA A 637 18.52 -0.92 -13.32
C ALA A 637 18.59 -0.82 -11.79
N ILE A 638 19.09 -1.88 -11.14
CA ILE A 638 19.35 -1.91 -9.71
C ILE A 638 20.85 -1.69 -9.50
N ASP A 639 21.25 -0.50 -9.06
CA ASP A 639 22.67 -0.10 -8.98
C ASP A 639 23.53 -1.05 -8.14
N SER A 640 22.97 -1.58 -7.05
CA SER A 640 23.67 -2.53 -6.17
C SER A 640 23.77 -3.96 -6.73
N LEU A 641 23.06 -4.26 -7.83
CA LEU A 641 22.99 -5.58 -8.47
C LEU A 641 23.19 -5.44 -9.99
N PRO A 642 24.44 -5.25 -10.47
CA PRO A 642 24.73 -5.06 -11.88
C PRO A 642 24.13 -6.16 -12.77
N GLY A 643 23.41 -5.77 -13.82
CA GLY A 643 22.71 -6.71 -14.71
C GLY A 643 21.30 -7.08 -14.26
N GLN A 644 20.85 -6.65 -13.07
CA GLN A 644 19.48 -6.82 -12.63
C GLN A 644 18.66 -5.52 -12.82
N TYR A 645 17.41 -5.69 -13.21
CA TYR A 645 16.46 -4.62 -13.51
C TYR A 645 15.13 -4.91 -12.86
N ILE A 646 14.41 -3.87 -12.42
CA ILE A 646 13.09 -3.99 -11.79
C ILE A 646 12.02 -3.31 -12.64
N CYS A 647 10.83 -3.90 -12.65
CA CYS A 647 9.62 -3.39 -13.23
C CYS A 647 8.42 -3.83 -12.35
N ALA A 648 8.16 -3.08 -11.27
CA ALA A 648 7.22 -3.47 -10.22
C ALA A 648 6.60 -2.26 -9.50
N GLY A 649 5.57 -2.48 -8.68
CA GLY A 649 4.99 -1.41 -7.87
C GLY A 649 3.99 -0.52 -8.61
N PHE A 650 3.16 -1.08 -9.49
CA PHE A 650 2.32 -0.29 -10.41
C PHE A 650 1.13 0.45 -9.78
N ASN A 651 0.89 0.35 -8.47
CA ASN A 651 -0.19 1.08 -7.77
C ASN A 651 -1.62 0.90 -8.32
N GLY A 652 -1.88 -0.15 -9.08
CA GLY A 652 -3.16 -0.39 -9.77
C GLY A 652 -3.22 0.16 -11.21
N HIS A 653 -2.15 0.79 -11.69
CA HIS A 653 -2.01 1.40 -13.02
C HIS A 653 -1.03 0.61 -13.92
N GLY A 654 -1.20 -0.71 -14.03
CA GLY A 654 -0.26 -1.59 -14.73
C GLY A 654 -0.11 -1.33 -16.24
N THR A 655 -1.11 -0.71 -16.88
CA THR A 655 -1.07 -0.34 -18.30
C THR A 655 -0.04 0.74 -18.60
N LEU A 656 0.39 1.51 -17.58
CA LEU A 656 1.44 2.53 -17.71
C LEU A 656 2.71 2.02 -18.40
N PHE A 657 3.01 0.72 -18.27
CA PHE A 657 4.21 0.14 -18.82
C PHE A 657 4.31 0.23 -20.36
N TYR A 658 3.21 0.32 -21.10
CA TYR A 658 3.23 0.54 -22.56
C TYR A 658 3.94 1.84 -22.98
N SER A 659 3.89 2.88 -22.13
CA SER A 659 4.63 4.12 -22.39
C SER A 659 6.14 4.02 -22.10
N ILE A 660 6.56 2.99 -21.36
CA ILE A 660 7.92 2.90 -20.82
C ILE A 660 8.69 1.73 -21.43
N SER A 661 8.01 0.70 -21.95
CA SER A 661 8.63 -0.54 -22.43
C SER A 661 9.73 -0.34 -23.49
N PRO A 662 9.58 0.51 -24.53
CA PRO A 662 10.63 0.64 -25.54
C PRO A 662 11.90 1.27 -24.94
N LEU A 663 11.72 2.25 -24.06
CA LEU A 663 12.81 2.92 -23.35
C LEU A 663 13.50 1.98 -22.36
N PHE A 664 12.72 1.15 -21.68
CA PHE A 664 13.26 0.14 -20.78
C PHE A 664 14.15 -0.87 -21.51
N VAL A 665 13.77 -1.30 -22.73
CA VAL A 665 14.61 -2.19 -23.55
C VAL A 665 15.89 -1.53 -24.05
N LEU A 666 15.87 -0.21 -24.34
CA LEU A 666 17.10 0.52 -24.65
C LEU A 666 18.10 0.46 -23.48
N LEU A 667 17.61 0.61 -22.23
CA LEU A 667 18.43 0.46 -21.02
C LEU A 667 18.98 -0.96 -20.86
N LEU A 668 18.19 -1.99 -21.17
CA LEU A 668 18.64 -3.39 -21.14
C LEU A 668 19.77 -3.68 -22.14
N SER A 669 19.73 -3.01 -23.29
CA SER A 669 20.69 -3.20 -24.39
C SER A 669 22.01 -2.46 -24.21
N GLY A 670 22.18 -1.70 -23.12
CA GLY A 670 23.39 -0.91 -22.87
C GLY A 670 23.62 0.24 -23.87
N ARG A 671 22.64 0.52 -24.73
CA ARG A 671 22.66 1.69 -25.61
C ARG A 671 22.30 2.88 -24.73
N ASN A 672 23.28 3.75 -24.48
CA ASN A 672 23.02 5.06 -23.90
C ASN A 672 22.05 5.79 -24.84
N GLY A 673 20.77 5.85 -24.48
CA GLY A 673 19.93 6.95 -24.93
C GLY A 673 20.59 8.21 -24.38
N SER A 674 21.32 8.93 -25.23
CA SER A 674 22.30 9.95 -24.85
C SER A 674 21.75 11.15 -24.06
N HIS A 675 20.48 11.19 -23.68
CA HIS A 675 19.88 12.34 -22.99
C HIS A 675 18.79 11.99 -21.95
N LEU A 676 18.84 10.83 -21.29
CA LEU A 676 17.87 10.53 -20.23
C LEU A 676 18.53 10.03 -18.95
N HIS A 677 18.93 10.97 -18.09
CA HIS A 677 18.93 10.74 -16.65
C HIS A 677 17.47 10.70 -16.17
N LEU A 678 16.74 9.65 -16.53
CA LEU A 678 15.73 9.18 -15.61
C LEU A 678 16.54 8.70 -14.42
N ARG A 679 16.35 9.32 -13.25
CA ARG A 679 16.75 8.64 -12.03
C ARG A 679 16.25 7.19 -12.16
N PRO A 680 16.99 6.16 -11.74
CA PRO A 680 16.29 4.98 -11.27
C PRO A 680 15.23 5.54 -10.32
N TRP A 681 13.95 5.24 -10.51
CA TRP A 681 12.96 5.62 -9.50
C TRP A 681 13.36 4.84 -8.23
N SER A 682 14.30 5.40 -7.48
CA SER A 682 15.15 4.71 -6.51
C SER A 682 14.94 5.35 -5.16
N CYS A 683 14.98 4.50 -4.16
CA CYS A 683 14.84 4.82 -2.74
C CYS A 683 15.98 5.69 -2.18
N GLN A 684 16.81 6.36 -2.98
CA GLN A 684 17.85 7.27 -2.49
C GLN A 684 18.06 8.45 -3.44
N ALA A 685 17.67 9.67 -3.02
CA ALA A 685 18.59 10.81 -2.85
C ALA A 685 17.82 12.14 -2.77
N GLY A 686 18.19 12.98 -1.79
CA GLY A 686 17.83 14.39 -1.72
C GLY A 686 18.34 15.23 -2.91
N PRO A 687 18.22 16.57 -2.84
CA PRO A 687 18.31 17.42 -4.02
C PRO A 687 19.77 17.82 -4.29
N ARG A 688 20.25 17.65 -5.52
CA ARG A 688 21.16 18.61 -6.19
C ARG A 688 21.40 18.30 -7.68
N SER A 689 21.50 19.42 -8.41
CA SER A 689 22.08 19.70 -9.73
C SER A 689 21.29 19.40 -11.01
N GLY A 690 20.82 20.50 -11.63
CA GLY A 690 21.18 20.94 -12.99
C GLY A 690 20.63 20.13 -14.16
N MET A 691 19.44 20.51 -14.64
CA MET A 691 18.75 19.94 -15.82
C MET A 691 19.04 20.73 -17.10
N GLU A 692 19.23 19.99 -18.20
CA GLU A 692 18.67 20.33 -19.51
C GLU A 692 18.06 19.06 -20.15
N PHE A 693 17.17 19.25 -21.14
CA PHE A 693 16.48 18.29 -22.05
C PHE A 693 15.10 17.76 -21.60
N TYR A 694 14.05 17.60 -22.45
CA TYR A 694 13.91 17.28 -23.89
C TYR A 694 12.76 18.08 -24.57
N ARG A 695 12.92 18.49 -25.84
CA ARG A 695 11.85 18.92 -26.77
C ARG A 695 11.58 17.78 -27.76
N PRO A 696 10.31 17.42 -28.06
CA PRO A 696 10.01 16.36 -29.00
C PRO A 696 10.49 16.71 -30.44
N PRO A 697 11.01 15.75 -31.23
CA PRO A 697 11.31 15.96 -32.63
C PRO A 697 9.99 16.20 -33.39
N ARG A 698 10.02 17.16 -34.32
CA ARG A 698 8.96 17.27 -35.33
C ARG A 698 8.92 15.97 -36.12
N VAL A 699 7.70 15.47 -36.31
CA VAL A 699 7.27 14.42 -37.22
C VAL A 699 8.21 14.31 -38.42
N PHE A 700 8.78 13.12 -38.65
CA PHE A 700 9.39 12.79 -39.93
C PHE A 700 8.28 12.85 -40.99
N SER A 701 8.22 13.96 -41.73
CA SER A 701 7.51 13.99 -43.00
C SER A 701 8.25 13.07 -43.96
N ALA A 702 7.53 12.12 -44.54
CA ALA A 702 8.01 11.40 -45.70
C ALA A 702 8.33 12.43 -46.80
N ASP A 703 9.59 12.53 -47.20
CA ASP A 703 10.01 13.29 -48.36
C ASP A 703 9.40 12.62 -49.61
N CYS A 704 8.34 13.24 -50.12
CA CYS A 704 7.87 13.05 -51.49
C CYS A 704 8.65 14.02 -52.38
N PRO A 705 9.48 13.58 -53.35
CA PRO A 705 10.16 14.49 -54.25
C PRO A 705 9.23 14.85 -55.40
N GLU A 706 8.42 15.89 -55.22
CA GLU A 706 7.83 16.63 -56.34
C GLU A 706 8.42 18.04 -56.36
N THR A 707 9.33 18.29 -57.30
CA THR A 707 9.23 19.34 -58.33
C THR A 707 10.59 19.54 -59.01
N GLY A 708 10.66 19.12 -60.27
CA GLY A 708 11.66 19.53 -61.25
C GLY A 708 10.95 19.76 -62.58
N GLU A 709 10.98 21.00 -63.04
CA GLU A 709 10.18 21.61 -64.09
C GLU A 709 10.29 20.99 -65.50
N VAL A 710 9.16 21.07 -66.23
CA VAL A 710 9.03 21.53 -67.62
C VAL A 710 10.12 21.12 -68.63
N LYS A 711 9.88 20.02 -69.36
CA LYS A 711 9.73 20.00 -70.84
C LYS A 711 9.37 18.60 -71.34
#